data_AF-A0A497MSY7-F1
#
_entry.id   AF-A0A497MSY7-F1
#
_cell.length_a   1.000
_cell.length_b   1.000
_cell.length_c   1.000
_cell.angle_alpha   90.00
_cell.angle_beta   90.00
_cell.angle_gamma   90.00
#
_symmetry.space_group_name_H-M   'P 1'
#
loop_
_entity.id
_entity.type
_entity.pdbx_description
1 polymer ?
#
loop_
_entity_poly.entity_id
_entity_poly.type
_entity_poly.pdbx_seq_one_letter_code
_entity_poly.pdbx_strand_id
1 'polypeptide(L)'
;MATFSLLFSVLLGISALQPPPQTKQGLCAGLAFPQVSAYSNETYHKGSLVVERSNVAVISDCRFIQVGDIVVRESGTLVIRNAELMLNQSHSYEFTILIEDHATLIVEDSTLLSNYVFEVRITELTTSQIVDSDIRGRLTCDGGDTTVLSSMVSEVLCRDGAKLHLVGTTASVSCKGGDLYIEDSQVPLMTLDLWDARAILMDLEPGHIDHWKLRENNLVWWAYPRITIENSDIGGWGVEVGGTSDVSVRSSQLSVLGVHFTDGINVSMERLPTGQVDRWNLLEDAEVNMILLKLNVEDSTIQNPWKIGCWDFSHVYVSDSQLSSLECHGFSNVSLLRVQVSGRVFCEDESNIDMVDCSLGQLLLIEFSHAELYGCTVLEDAESLGSSVLELEASKVLGDFRSFGDCRLNLLRSSIAGRASYHGRCTASMVDTPAEGGVYVYDDATALLRWFLNITVTAEFEPASNALVEVYYVHNSSLAGRAIADQNGRANFVLTEKILYSGGMDYTGNYLIRASYGKMVREKQFTLSASTELSLELLLRSLDVRCISGDEEPLEGVYLELIDAEGRCVATASSASNGWATLARVVAGRYTLRAYWQGVEVASSEVDLRDDVIIDPLPCRVYDFTVHVVDEVNKGIYGATVKLFWPNGTLITSAVTGAGGYIRCDDMPGGTYIIKASSWTFTAEAEIELNSEDQEVRLVLTSPIPVPLSYMPVFIAGVLALTVGSGLGWRYWRATKLKPKAREEMLRIIPERGWVNLKRLSKESVLSEKEIRRLIEKALAEGVFQGYFGKNKKSFITVEALRQMLRNELRRALGR
;
A
#
# COMPACT_ATOMS: atom_id res chain seq x y z
N MET A 1 37.48 -14.48 -25.21
CA MET A 1 38.83 -14.86 -24.76
C MET A 1 39.68 -15.18 -25.99
N ALA A 2 40.87 -14.60 -26.07
CA ALA A 2 41.99 -14.89 -27.00
C ALA A 2 42.29 -16.41 -27.09
N THR A 3 42.88 -17.05 -28.12
CA THR A 3 43.68 -16.75 -29.33
C THR A 3 44.04 -18.13 -29.95
N PHE A 4 44.36 -18.25 -31.25
CA PHE A 4 45.57 -18.95 -31.80
C PHE A 4 45.57 -19.02 -33.34
N SER A 5 46.75 -19.25 -33.91
CA SER A 5 47.29 -18.74 -35.18
C SER A 5 47.83 -19.83 -36.13
N LEU A 6 48.43 -19.36 -37.26
CA LEU A 6 49.42 -19.98 -38.20
C LEU A 6 48.85 -20.56 -39.52
N LEU A 7 49.14 -20.02 -40.73
CA LEU A 7 50.39 -19.84 -41.54
C LEU A 7 50.68 -21.03 -42.49
N PHE A 8 50.72 -20.79 -43.81
CA PHE A 8 51.76 -21.30 -44.73
C PHE A 8 51.74 -20.58 -46.10
N SER A 9 52.91 -20.52 -46.74
CA SER A 9 53.33 -19.66 -47.85
C SER A 9 53.92 -20.45 -49.05
N VAL A 10 54.04 -19.80 -50.23
CA VAL A 10 55.18 -19.76 -51.20
C VAL A 10 54.80 -19.81 -52.72
N LEU A 11 55.08 -18.66 -53.41
CA LEU A 11 55.71 -18.33 -54.74
C LEU A 11 55.63 -19.30 -55.96
N LEU A 12 55.71 -18.93 -57.26
CA LEU A 12 55.81 -17.69 -58.10
C LEU A 12 55.65 -18.11 -59.60
N GLY A 13 55.19 -17.22 -60.51
CA GLY A 13 55.26 -17.44 -61.98
C GLY A 13 54.56 -16.40 -62.89
N ILE A 14 55.21 -15.25 -63.10
CA ILE A 14 54.98 -14.04 -63.95
C ILE A 14 54.42 -14.32 -65.39
N SER A 15 53.43 -13.58 -65.97
CA SER A 15 53.57 -12.21 -66.54
C SER A 15 52.23 -11.49 -66.86
N ALA A 16 52.19 -10.22 -66.43
CA ALA A 16 51.63 -8.99 -67.01
C ALA A 16 50.17 -8.91 -67.53
N LEU A 17 49.31 -8.19 -66.78
CA LEU A 17 48.68 -6.91 -67.17
C LEU A 17 47.92 -6.30 -65.97
N GLN A 18 48.14 -4.99 -65.75
CA GLN A 18 47.53 -4.00 -64.84
C GLN A 18 46.53 -4.44 -63.73
N PRO A 19 46.73 -4.04 -62.45
CA PRO A 19 45.71 -4.22 -61.41
C PRO A 19 44.72 -3.04 -61.36
N PRO A 20 43.42 -3.28 -61.07
CA PRO A 20 42.54 -2.29 -60.48
C PRO A 20 42.86 -2.16 -58.97
N PRO A 21 42.71 -0.99 -58.34
CA PRO A 21 42.95 -0.87 -56.90
C PRO A 21 41.78 -1.46 -56.11
N GLN A 22 42.10 -2.31 -55.15
CA GLN A 22 41.19 -2.85 -54.14
C GLN A 22 40.78 -1.79 -53.10
N THR A 23 39.51 -1.90 -52.73
CA THR A 23 38.88 -1.68 -51.41
C THR A 23 39.80 -1.61 -50.19
N LYS A 24 39.49 -0.67 -49.29
CA LYS A 24 39.75 -0.73 -47.83
C LYS A 24 38.47 -0.42 -47.06
N GLN A 25 38.23 -1.20 -46.02
CA GLN A 25 37.12 -1.11 -45.06
C GLN A 25 37.10 0.22 -44.28
N GLY A 26 35.87 0.65 -43.96
CA GLY A 26 35.49 1.15 -42.63
C GLY A 26 35.69 2.64 -42.34
N LEU A 27 34.60 3.40 -42.46
CA LEU A 27 34.25 4.44 -41.49
C LEU A 27 32.75 4.74 -41.62
N CYS A 28 31.97 4.40 -40.60
CA CYS A 28 30.73 5.12 -40.29
C CYS A 28 31.13 6.58 -40.06
N ALA A 29 30.85 7.43 -41.03
CA ALA A 29 30.83 8.87 -40.86
C ALA A 29 29.43 9.30 -41.26
N GLY A 30 28.75 10.00 -40.36
CA GLY A 30 27.38 10.44 -40.53
C GLY A 30 27.18 11.09 -41.90
N LEU A 31 26.01 10.83 -42.48
CA LEU A 31 25.50 11.59 -43.61
C LEU A 31 25.54 13.07 -43.20
N ALA A 32 26.60 13.76 -43.59
CA ALA A 32 26.63 15.19 -43.60
C ALA A 32 25.64 15.60 -44.68
N PHE A 33 24.44 15.99 -44.26
CA PHE A 33 23.47 16.67 -45.10
C PHE A 33 24.19 17.83 -45.80
N PRO A 34 23.94 18.07 -47.10
CA PRO A 34 24.36 19.31 -47.72
C PRO A 34 23.82 20.46 -46.86
N GLN A 35 24.66 21.46 -46.55
CA GLN A 35 24.18 22.68 -45.92
C GLN A 35 23.11 23.29 -46.81
N VAL A 36 21.88 23.35 -46.28
CA VAL A 36 20.74 24.07 -46.84
C VAL A 36 21.17 25.50 -47.13
N SER A 37 21.06 25.91 -48.39
CA SER A 37 21.07 27.32 -48.75
C SER A 37 19.99 28.01 -47.94
N ALA A 38 20.37 28.92 -47.05
CA ALA A 38 19.41 29.70 -46.28
C ALA A 38 18.47 30.43 -47.26
N TYR A 39 17.22 29.97 -47.36
CA TYR A 39 16.18 30.71 -48.05
C TYR A 39 16.12 32.10 -47.40
N SER A 40 16.19 33.16 -48.21
CA SER A 40 16.18 34.53 -47.70
C SER A 40 14.80 34.99 -47.22
N ASN A 41 13.75 34.22 -47.56
CA ASN A 41 12.35 34.50 -47.26
C ASN A 41 11.73 33.33 -46.50
N GLU A 42 11.31 33.58 -45.26
CA GLU A 42 10.60 32.63 -44.39
C GLU A 42 9.17 33.12 -44.16
N THR A 43 8.19 32.24 -44.39
CA THR A 43 6.78 32.50 -44.13
C THR A 43 6.30 31.57 -43.02
N TYR A 44 5.66 32.14 -42.00
CA TYR A 44 5.06 31.39 -40.91
C TYR A 44 3.54 31.52 -40.97
N HIS A 45 2.84 30.39 -41.08
CA HIS A 45 1.39 30.30 -41.11
C HIS A 45 0.87 29.39 -40.00
N LYS A 46 -0.16 29.86 -39.29
CA LYS A 46 -0.81 29.13 -38.19
C LYS A 46 -2.31 29.03 -38.47
N GLY A 47 -2.85 27.82 -38.29
CA GLY A 47 -4.20 27.44 -38.70
C GLY A 47 -4.17 26.68 -40.02
N SER A 48 -5.26 25.96 -40.34
CA SER A 48 -5.32 25.14 -41.56
C SER A 48 -5.28 26.01 -42.81
N LEU A 49 -4.43 25.64 -43.78
CA LEU A 49 -4.37 26.25 -45.10
C LEU A 49 -5.35 25.53 -46.02
N VAL A 50 -6.44 26.19 -46.41
CA VAL A 50 -7.48 25.59 -47.26
C VAL A 50 -7.45 26.23 -48.65
N VAL A 51 -7.29 25.39 -49.69
CA VAL A 51 -7.29 25.78 -51.10
C VAL A 51 -8.51 25.14 -51.77
N GLU A 52 -9.52 25.94 -52.08
CA GLU A 52 -10.82 25.46 -52.58
C GLU A 52 -11.30 26.26 -53.81
N ARG A 53 -12.36 25.78 -54.47
CA ARG A 53 -13.08 26.47 -55.57
C ARG A 53 -12.19 26.86 -56.75
N SER A 54 -11.41 25.91 -57.27
CA SER A 54 -10.49 26.15 -58.40
C SER A 54 -9.42 27.24 -58.16
N ASN A 55 -9.21 27.68 -56.91
CA ASN A 55 -8.14 28.60 -56.59
C ASN A 55 -6.79 27.90 -56.68
N VAL A 56 -5.77 28.67 -57.05
CA VAL A 56 -4.38 28.20 -57.09
C VAL A 56 -3.61 28.86 -55.95
N ALA A 57 -3.08 28.07 -55.04
CA ALA A 57 -2.14 28.50 -54.02
C ALA A 57 -0.72 28.12 -54.45
N VAL A 58 0.22 29.05 -54.34
CA VAL A 58 1.62 28.84 -54.73
C VAL A 58 2.52 29.14 -53.54
N ILE A 59 3.30 28.16 -53.12
CA ILE A 59 4.39 28.27 -52.17
C ILE A 59 5.68 28.13 -52.99
N SER A 60 6.41 29.23 -53.19
CA SER A 60 7.64 29.17 -53.98
C SER A 60 8.78 30.02 -53.42
N ASP A 61 10.01 29.57 -53.69
CA ASP A 61 11.25 30.28 -53.40
C ASP A 61 11.41 30.69 -51.92
N CYS A 62 10.91 29.85 -51.00
CA CYS A 62 10.83 30.20 -49.59
C CYS A 62 10.92 28.98 -48.67
N ARG A 63 11.14 29.26 -47.38
CA ARG A 63 10.82 28.33 -46.30
C ARG A 63 9.42 28.65 -45.78
N PHE A 64 8.49 27.72 -45.87
CA PHE A 64 7.12 27.87 -45.40
C PHE A 64 6.89 26.97 -44.19
N ILE A 65 6.66 27.59 -43.03
CA ILE A 65 6.39 26.87 -41.78
C ILE A 65 4.88 26.88 -41.56
N GLN A 66 4.30 25.69 -41.54
CA GLN A 66 2.86 25.48 -41.39
C GLN A 66 2.55 24.80 -40.05
N VAL A 67 1.68 25.41 -39.26
CA VAL A 67 1.13 24.85 -38.02
C VAL A 67 -0.39 24.66 -38.20
N GLY A 68 -0.80 23.46 -38.61
CA GLY A 68 -2.17 23.12 -39.00
C GLY A 68 -2.20 22.32 -40.31
N ASP A 69 -3.35 21.76 -40.66
CA ASP A 69 -3.51 21.00 -41.90
C ASP A 69 -3.32 21.85 -43.16
N ILE A 70 -3.00 21.19 -44.27
CA ILE A 70 -3.13 21.77 -45.61
C ILE A 70 -4.18 20.96 -46.35
N VAL A 71 -5.30 21.58 -46.71
CA VAL A 71 -6.41 20.91 -47.37
C VAL A 71 -6.64 21.54 -48.74
N VAL A 72 -6.50 20.75 -49.80
CA VAL A 72 -6.76 21.15 -51.18
C VAL A 72 -7.96 20.36 -51.67
N ARG A 73 -9.03 21.05 -52.03
CA ARG A 73 -10.33 20.44 -52.37
C ARG A 73 -11.08 21.25 -53.41
N GLU A 74 -12.26 20.79 -53.83
CA GLU A 74 -13.14 21.50 -54.77
C GLU A 74 -12.40 22.00 -56.03
N SER A 75 -11.60 21.13 -56.65
CA SER A 75 -10.75 21.44 -57.81
C SER A 75 -9.67 22.51 -57.58
N GLY A 76 -9.33 22.84 -56.34
CA GLY A 76 -8.21 23.72 -56.00
C GLY A 76 -6.87 23.14 -56.44
N THR A 77 -5.85 23.99 -56.57
CA THR A 77 -4.49 23.58 -56.92
C THR A 77 -3.49 24.13 -55.92
N LEU A 78 -2.69 23.25 -55.32
CA LEU A 78 -1.52 23.64 -54.54
C LEU A 78 -0.26 23.38 -55.35
N VAL A 79 0.55 24.41 -55.52
CA VAL A 79 1.86 24.35 -56.14
C VAL A 79 2.91 24.68 -55.10
N ILE A 80 3.86 23.77 -54.88
CA ILE A 80 5.03 23.95 -54.03
C ILE A 80 6.23 23.84 -54.95
N ARG A 81 7.01 24.92 -55.11
CA ARG A 81 8.10 24.98 -56.09
C ARG A 81 9.35 25.62 -55.52
N ASN A 82 10.51 24.96 -55.60
CA ASN A 82 11.77 25.50 -55.10
C ASN A 82 11.64 26.03 -53.66
N ALA A 83 10.95 25.25 -52.82
CA ALA A 83 10.55 25.66 -51.48
C ALA A 83 10.77 24.54 -50.46
N GLU A 84 10.99 24.93 -49.22
CA GLU A 84 11.02 24.05 -48.06
C GLU A 84 9.73 24.22 -47.27
N LEU A 85 8.81 23.26 -47.35
CA LEU A 85 7.59 23.21 -46.55
C LEU A 85 7.83 22.40 -45.28
N MET A 86 7.77 23.07 -44.13
CA MET A 86 7.93 22.45 -42.82
C MET A 86 6.58 22.40 -42.08
N LEU A 87 6.04 21.20 -41.86
CA LEU A 87 4.95 21.00 -40.91
C LEU A 87 5.52 21.00 -39.49
N ASN A 88 5.07 21.95 -38.67
CA ASN A 88 5.50 22.08 -37.29
C ASN A 88 4.41 21.54 -36.35
N GLN A 89 4.60 20.31 -35.90
CA GLN A 89 3.67 19.53 -35.07
C GLN A 89 4.31 19.17 -33.72
N SER A 90 3.50 18.67 -32.78
CA SER A 90 3.86 18.30 -31.42
C SER A 90 3.92 16.79 -31.19
N HIS A 91 3.32 16.01 -32.09
CA HIS A 91 3.36 14.55 -32.13
C HIS A 91 3.19 14.05 -33.58
N SER A 92 3.38 12.75 -33.81
CA SER A 92 3.24 12.16 -35.16
C SER A 92 1.79 12.15 -35.62
N TYR A 93 1.57 12.39 -36.91
CA TYR A 93 0.25 12.43 -37.56
C TYR A 93 -0.72 13.49 -37.00
N GLU A 94 -0.21 14.55 -36.36
CA GLU A 94 -1.07 15.63 -35.85
C GLU A 94 -1.73 16.43 -37.00
N PHE A 95 -0.98 16.69 -38.07
CA PHE A 95 -1.46 17.44 -39.25
C PHE A 95 -1.22 16.67 -40.54
N THR A 96 -2.15 16.85 -41.50
CA THR A 96 -2.12 16.17 -42.79
C THR A 96 -2.10 17.17 -43.94
N ILE A 97 -1.39 16.84 -45.02
CA ILE A 97 -1.56 17.48 -46.34
C ILE A 97 -2.56 16.63 -47.11
N LEU A 98 -3.82 17.07 -47.15
CA LEU A 98 -4.94 16.35 -47.75
C LEU A 98 -5.29 16.95 -49.12
N ILE A 99 -5.26 16.11 -50.15
CA ILE A 99 -5.66 16.43 -51.52
C ILE A 99 -6.91 15.60 -51.83
N GLU A 100 -8.05 16.27 -52.01
CA GLU A 100 -9.37 15.64 -52.21
C GLU A 100 -10.21 16.37 -53.27
N ASP A 101 -11.39 15.84 -53.61
CA ASP A 101 -12.41 16.52 -54.42
C ASP A 101 -11.89 17.16 -55.73
N HIS A 102 -11.28 16.36 -56.60
CA HIS A 102 -10.72 16.82 -57.88
C HIS A 102 -9.58 17.83 -57.77
N ALA A 103 -8.98 17.99 -56.60
CA ALA A 103 -7.84 18.87 -56.40
C ALA A 103 -6.58 18.40 -57.13
N THR A 104 -5.65 19.35 -57.28
CA THR A 104 -4.34 19.12 -57.87
C THR A 104 -3.22 19.48 -56.90
N LEU A 105 -2.23 18.60 -56.77
CA LEU A 105 -0.97 18.89 -56.06
C LEU A 105 0.19 18.88 -57.05
N ILE A 106 1.02 19.91 -57.00
CA ILE A 106 2.27 19.99 -57.76
C ILE A 106 3.38 20.30 -56.76
N VAL A 107 4.39 19.44 -56.69
CA VAL A 107 5.60 19.64 -55.89
C VAL A 107 6.81 19.52 -56.80
N GLU A 108 7.61 20.57 -56.91
CA GLU A 108 8.73 20.64 -57.84
C GLU A 108 9.96 21.22 -57.13
N ASP A 109 11.12 20.57 -57.26
CA ASP A 109 12.39 21.06 -56.69
C ASP A 109 12.30 21.41 -55.19
N SER A 110 11.53 20.62 -54.43
CA SER A 110 11.05 21.04 -53.10
C SER A 110 11.32 20.00 -52.00
N THR A 111 11.46 20.47 -50.76
CA THR A 111 11.56 19.60 -49.58
C THR A 111 10.33 19.76 -48.70
N LEU A 112 9.63 18.66 -48.44
CA LEU A 112 8.57 18.58 -47.45
C LEU A 112 9.10 17.82 -46.22
N LEU A 113 9.09 18.46 -45.06
CA LEU A 113 9.60 17.86 -43.83
C LEU A 113 8.78 18.24 -42.60
N SER A 114 9.03 17.51 -41.52
CA SER A 114 8.48 17.80 -40.21
C SER A 114 9.41 17.30 -39.11
N ASN A 115 9.17 17.77 -37.88
CA ASN A 115 9.80 17.29 -36.67
C ASN A 115 9.21 15.96 -36.15
N TYR A 116 8.06 15.52 -36.70
CA TYR A 116 7.46 14.20 -36.45
C TYR A 116 7.02 13.56 -37.77
N VAL A 117 6.57 12.30 -37.75
CA VAL A 117 6.02 11.66 -38.96
C VAL A 117 4.76 12.40 -39.39
N PHE A 118 4.63 12.68 -40.69
CA PHE A 118 3.46 13.34 -41.28
C PHE A 118 3.02 12.57 -42.53
N GLU A 119 1.80 12.87 -42.96
CA GLU A 119 1.18 12.24 -44.12
C GLU A 119 0.80 13.27 -45.19
N VAL A 120 1.13 12.95 -46.43
CA VAL A 120 0.54 13.54 -47.64
C VAL A 120 -0.47 12.52 -48.16
N ARG A 121 -1.75 12.86 -48.09
CA ARG A 121 -2.85 11.97 -48.45
C ARG A 121 -3.53 12.46 -49.71
N ILE A 122 -3.55 11.60 -50.72
CA ILE A 122 -4.14 11.85 -52.04
C ILE A 122 -5.32 10.91 -52.20
N THR A 123 -6.52 11.45 -52.37
CA THR A 123 -7.75 10.65 -52.47
C THR A 123 -8.23 10.49 -53.91
N GLU A 124 -9.34 9.78 -54.09
CA GLU A 124 -9.97 9.59 -55.39
C GLU A 124 -10.20 10.87 -56.19
N LEU A 125 -10.19 10.73 -57.52
CA LEU A 125 -10.49 11.78 -58.49
C LEU A 125 -9.54 12.98 -58.50
N THR A 126 -8.41 12.91 -57.81
CA THR A 126 -7.36 13.96 -57.77
C THR A 126 -6.21 13.68 -58.74
N THR A 127 -5.38 14.69 -58.97
CA THR A 127 -4.14 14.55 -59.75
C THR A 127 -2.96 15.14 -59.01
N SER A 128 -1.86 14.40 -58.89
CA SER A 128 -0.67 14.86 -58.18
C SER A 128 0.60 14.62 -58.97
N GLN A 129 1.50 15.60 -58.98
CA GLN A 129 2.82 15.48 -59.59
C GLN A 129 3.88 15.94 -58.60
N ILE A 130 4.87 15.08 -58.35
CA ILE A 130 6.00 15.33 -57.47
C ILE A 130 7.25 15.10 -58.31
N VAL A 131 8.08 16.13 -58.47
CA VAL A 131 9.23 16.11 -59.38
C VAL A 131 10.45 16.67 -58.67
N ASP A 132 11.59 16.00 -58.78
CA ASP A 132 12.88 16.44 -58.24
C ASP A 132 12.80 16.90 -56.76
N SER A 133 12.00 16.20 -55.94
CA SER A 133 11.62 16.64 -54.59
C SER A 133 11.93 15.60 -53.50
N ASP A 134 12.05 16.06 -52.26
CA ASP A 134 12.31 15.23 -51.07
C ASP A 134 11.13 15.32 -50.09
N ILE A 135 10.32 14.25 -50.00
CA ILE A 135 9.22 14.12 -49.05
C ILE A 135 9.67 13.23 -47.89
N ARG A 136 10.00 13.86 -46.76
CA ARG A 136 10.41 13.20 -45.52
C ARG A 136 9.23 12.75 -44.66
N GLY A 137 8.22 12.20 -45.32
CA GLY A 137 6.97 11.74 -44.74
C GLY A 137 6.38 10.59 -45.55
N ARG A 138 5.17 10.18 -45.18
CA ARG A 138 4.42 9.14 -45.89
C ARG A 138 3.59 9.76 -47.01
N LEU A 139 3.67 9.21 -48.20
CA LEU A 139 2.78 9.50 -49.33
C LEU A 139 1.74 8.39 -49.44
N THR A 140 0.49 8.69 -49.08
CA THR A 140 -0.64 7.75 -49.15
C THR A 140 -1.52 8.10 -50.33
N CYS A 141 -1.62 7.18 -51.29
CA CYS A 141 -2.51 7.29 -52.44
C CYS A 141 -3.71 6.37 -52.23
N ASP A 142 -4.82 6.94 -51.76
CA ASP A 142 -6.13 6.28 -51.59
C ASP A 142 -7.04 6.48 -52.81
N GLY A 143 -6.44 6.62 -53.99
CA GLY A 143 -7.11 6.98 -55.23
C GLY A 143 -6.30 8.00 -56.04
N GLY A 144 -6.91 8.48 -57.13
CA GLY A 144 -6.35 9.56 -57.95
C GLY A 144 -5.15 9.12 -58.82
N ASP A 145 -4.69 10.03 -59.66
CA ASP A 145 -3.54 9.85 -60.53
C ASP A 145 -2.33 10.60 -59.93
N THR A 146 -1.32 9.86 -59.48
CA THR A 146 -0.11 10.42 -58.87
C THR A 146 1.14 9.99 -59.62
N THR A 147 1.97 10.96 -59.99
CA THR A 147 3.29 10.71 -60.61
C THR A 147 4.38 11.29 -59.73
N VAL A 148 5.38 10.48 -59.40
CA VAL A 148 6.57 10.87 -58.66
C VAL A 148 7.79 10.63 -59.56
N LEU A 149 8.54 11.67 -59.85
CA LEU A 149 9.67 11.66 -60.79
C LEU A 149 10.94 12.12 -60.08
N SER A 150 12.02 11.37 -60.22
CA SER A 150 13.37 11.75 -59.76
C SER A 150 13.41 12.23 -58.30
N SER A 151 12.58 11.64 -57.45
CA SER A 151 12.31 12.17 -56.10
C SER A 151 12.68 11.16 -55.00
N MET A 152 12.72 11.62 -53.76
CA MET A 152 12.85 10.77 -52.58
C MET A 152 11.57 10.86 -51.76
N VAL A 153 11.00 9.71 -51.40
CA VAL A 153 9.84 9.63 -50.50
C VAL A 153 10.16 8.59 -49.45
N SER A 154 9.94 8.91 -48.17
CA SER A 154 10.31 7.98 -47.08
C SER A 154 9.51 6.67 -47.14
N GLU A 155 8.20 6.79 -47.35
CA GLU A 155 7.30 5.65 -47.48
C GLU A 155 6.16 5.99 -48.44
N VAL A 156 5.82 5.05 -49.30
CA VAL A 156 4.75 5.16 -50.28
C VAL A 156 3.74 4.04 -50.04
N LEU A 157 2.47 4.41 -49.87
CA LEU A 157 1.37 3.47 -49.72
C LEU A 157 0.38 3.64 -50.88
N CYS A 158 0.24 2.59 -51.68
CA CYS A 158 -0.72 2.54 -52.79
C CYS A 158 -1.94 1.69 -52.38
N ARG A 159 -3.12 2.31 -52.36
CA ARG A 159 -4.40 1.66 -52.00
C ARG A 159 -5.39 1.66 -53.17
N ASP A 160 -6.58 1.12 -52.92
CA ASP A 160 -7.59 0.87 -53.95
C ASP A 160 -7.92 2.12 -54.79
N GLY A 161 -8.07 1.91 -56.10
CA GLY A 161 -8.42 2.98 -57.05
C GLY A 161 -7.29 3.94 -57.41
N ALA A 162 -6.14 3.89 -56.74
CA ALA A 162 -4.99 4.73 -57.04
C ALA A 162 -4.31 4.32 -58.36
N LYS A 163 -3.76 5.31 -59.08
CA LYS A 163 -2.80 5.11 -60.16
C LYS A 163 -1.54 5.85 -59.81
N LEU A 164 -0.51 5.10 -59.43
CA LEU A 164 0.74 5.63 -58.94
C LEU A 164 1.88 5.24 -59.86
N HIS A 165 2.60 6.24 -60.34
CA HIS A 165 3.77 6.08 -61.19
C HIS A 165 5.00 6.65 -60.47
N LEU A 166 5.97 5.78 -60.14
CA LEU A 166 7.26 6.16 -59.57
C LEU A 166 8.35 5.99 -60.65
N VAL A 167 9.06 7.07 -61.01
CA VAL A 167 10.17 7.04 -61.97
C VAL A 167 11.39 7.65 -61.34
N GLY A 168 12.57 7.02 -61.45
CA GLY A 168 13.80 7.61 -60.90
C GLY A 168 13.74 7.85 -59.38
N THR A 169 12.84 7.17 -58.67
CA THR A 169 12.43 7.52 -57.31
C THR A 169 13.03 6.57 -56.29
N THR A 170 13.41 7.09 -55.11
CA THR A 170 13.80 6.26 -53.96
C THR A 170 12.70 6.24 -52.92
N ALA A 171 12.09 5.08 -52.67
CA ALA A 171 11.04 4.93 -51.65
C ALA A 171 10.85 3.49 -51.18
N SER A 172 10.54 3.29 -49.89
CA SER A 172 9.93 2.04 -49.44
C SER A 172 8.47 2.03 -49.86
N VAL A 173 8.01 0.95 -50.49
CA VAL A 173 6.70 0.89 -51.13
C VAL A 173 5.87 -0.25 -50.56
N SER A 174 4.63 0.04 -50.20
CA SER A 174 3.60 -0.96 -49.88
C SER A 174 2.41 -0.77 -50.80
N CYS A 175 1.90 -1.87 -51.36
CA CYS A 175 0.79 -1.84 -52.30
C CYS A 175 -0.30 -2.81 -51.85
N LYS A 176 -1.41 -2.24 -51.39
CA LYS A 176 -2.63 -2.94 -50.96
C LYS A 176 -3.68 -3.02 -52.07
N GLY A 177 -3.63 -2.08 -53.01
CA GLY A 177 -4.56 -1.98 -54.14
C GLY A 177 -4.05 -1.02 -55.22
N GLY A 178 -4.87 -0.79 -56.24
CA GLY A 178 -4.59 0.18 -57.31
C GLY A 178 -3.59 -0.30 -58.38
N ASP A 179 -3.23 0.63 -59.26
CA ASP A 179 -2.24 0.51 -60.34
C ASP A 179 -0.92 1.16 -59.91
N LEU A 180 0.08 0.35 -59.60
CA LEU A 180 1.43 0.80 -59.27
C LEU A 180 2.39 0.46 -60.41
N TYR A 181 3.07 1.48 -60.91
CA TYR A 181 4.14 1.32 -61.89
C TYR A 181 5.42 1.98 -61.35
N ILE A 182 6.51 1.23 -61.36
CA ILE A 182 7.82 1.64 -60.86
C ILE A 182 8.84 1.47 -61.99
N GLU A 183 9.57 2.53 -62.31
CA GLU A 183 10.57 2.55 -63.38
C GLU A 183 11.85 3.24 -62.91
N ASP A 184 13.02 2.71 -63.29
CA ASP A 184 14.33 3.31 -63.03
C ASP A 184 14.55 3.73 -61.55
N SER A 185 13.97 2.99 -60.61
CA SER A 185 13.82 3.41 -59.21
C SER A 185 14.59 2.52 -58.22
N GLN A 186 14.76 3.01 -57.00
CA GLN A 186 15.40 2.30 -55.89
C GLN A 186 14.36 2.06 -54.80
N VAL A 187 14.02 0.80 -54.54
CA VAL A 187 12.98 0.44 -53.56
C VAL A 187 13.61 -0.38 -52.44
N PRO A 188 13.97 0.23 -51.30
CA PRO A 188 14.62 -0.48 -50.19
C PRO A 188 13.80 -1.66 -49.66
N LEU A 189 12.48 -1.53 -49.64
CA LEU A 189 11.53 -2.59 -49.27
C LEU A 189 10.29 -2.49 -50.14
N MET A 190 9.94 -3.57 -50.82
CA MET A 190 8.71 -3.72 -51.60
C MET A 190 7.75 -4.67 -50.87
N THR A 191 6.64 -4.17 -50.36
CA THR A 191 5.64 -4.95 -49.62
C THR A 191 4.42 -5.22 -50.49
N LEU A 192 4.10 -6.50 -50.65
CA LEU A 192 2.90 -6.99 -51.31
C LEU A 192 1.83 -7.21 -50.24
N ASP A 193 0.82 -6.34 -50.20
CA ASP A 193 -0.25 -6.44 -49.21
C ASP A 193 -1.48 -7.11 -49.84
N LEU A 194 -1.67 -8.38 -49.52
CA LEU A 194 -2.59 -9.30 -50.17
C LEU A 194 -3.81 -9.56 -49.27
N TRP A 195 -4.81 -8.70 -49.39
CA TRP A 195 -6.11 -8.86 -48.74
C TRP A 195 -7.12 -9.52 -49.67
N ASP A 196 -7.85 -10.50 -49.14
CA ASP A 196 -8.81 -11.35 -49.85
C ASP A 196 -8.26 -12.01 -51.12
N ALA A 197 -6.94 -12.14 -51.27
CA ALA A 197 -6.27 -12.52 -52.50
C ALA A 197 -6.10 -14.04 -52.67
N ARG A 198 -5.89 -14.50 -53.91
CA ARG A 198 -5.54 -15.88 -54.24
C ARG A 198 -4.35 -15.94 -55.20
N ALA A 199 -3.20 -16.38 -54.69
CA ALA A 199 -1.94 -16.36 -55.43
C ALA A 199 -0.92 -17.41 -54.97
N ILE A 200 -0.03 -17.82 -55.88
CA ILE A 200 1.25 -18.46 -55.53
C ILE A 200 2.36 -17.52 -55.98
N LEU A 201 3.06 -16.95 -54.99
CA LEU A 201 4.22 -16.10 -55.16
C LEU A 201 5.48 -16.96 -55.24
N MET A 202 6.36 -16.68 -56.19
CA MET A 202 7.54 -17.49 -56.48
C MET A 202 8.74 -16.59 -56.76
N ASP A 203 9.93 -17.05 -56.38
CA ASP A 203 11.22 -16.46 -56.76
C ASP A 203 11.35 -14.96 -56.42
N LEU A 204 10.78 -14.53 -55.28
CA LEU A 204 10.93 -13.16 -54.79
C LEU A 204 12.31 -13.00 -54.15
N GLU A 205 13.27 -12.47 -54.91
CA GLU A 205 14.63 -12.22 -54.46
C GLU A 205 15.00 -10.73 -54.56
N PRO A 206 15.77 -10.17 -53.60
CA PRO A 206 16.33 -8.84 -53.73
C PRO A 206 17.33 -8.74 -54.88
N GLY A 207 17.43 -7.56 -55.50
CA GLY A 207 18.38 -7.28 -56.58
C GLY A 207 17.82 -6.37 -57.65
N HIS A 208 18.55 -6.28 -58.76
CA HIS A 208 18.13 -5.53 -59.94
C HIS A 208 17.05 -6.29 -60.71
N ILE A 209 15.98 -5.59 -61.07
CA ILE A 209 14.84 -6.12 -61.80
C ILE A 209 14.68 -5.35 -63.12
N ASP A 210 14.99 -6.02 -64.24
CA ASP A 210 14.77 -5.46 -65.58
C ASP A 210 13.27 -5.32 -65.89
N HIS A 211 12.49 -6.36 -65.58
CA HIS A 211 11.04 -6.38 -65.78
C HIS A 211 10.38 -7.40 -64.85
N TRP A 212 9.39 -6.95 -64.09
CA TRP A 212 8.57 -7.80 -63.25
C TRP A 212 7.14 -7.29 -63.17
N LYS A 213 6.18 -8.20 -63.31
CA LYS A 213 4.76 -7.93 -63.12
C LYS A 213 4.13 -9.02 -62.27
N LEU A 214 3.36 -8.60 -61.27
CA LEU A 214 2.75 -9.51 -60.30
C LEU A 214 2.04 -10.70 -60.97
N ARG A 215 1.24 -10.45 -62.03
CA ARG A 215 0.45 -11.47 -62.73
C ARG A 215 1.19 -12.21 -63.85
N GLU A 216 2.36 -11.74 -64.26
CA GLU A 216 3.18 -12.42 -65.28
C GLU A 216 4.19 -13.38 -64.62
N ASN A 217 4.79 -12.95 -63.50
CA ASN A 217 5.83 -13.70 -62.80
C ASN A 217 5.28 -14.68 -61.76
N ASN A 218 4.04 -14.51 -61.31
CA ASN A 218 3.41 -15.34 -60.28
C ASN A 218 2.09 -15.95 -60.75
N LEU A 219 1.64 -17.02 -60.09
CA LEU A 219 0.34 -17.62 -60.37
C LEU A 219 -0.73 -16.90 -59.56
N VAL A 220 -1.29 -15.83 -60.13
CA VAL A 220 -2.29 -14.99 -59.47
C VAL A 220 -3.65 -15.21 -60.12
N TRP A 221 -4.56 -15.86 -59.40
CA TRP A 221 -5.96 -15.92 -59.83
C TRP A 221 -6.67 -14.61 -59.54
N TRP A 222 -6.39 -14.04 -58.38
CA TRP A 222 -7.06 -12.85 -57.89
C TRP A 222 -6.16 -12.11 -56.88
N ALA A 223 -5.99 -10.82 -57.09
CA ALA A 223 -5.34 -9.89 -56.17
C ALA A 223 -5.76 -8.48 -56.61
N TYR A 224 -6.13 -7.63 -55.67
CA TYR A 224 -6.44 -6.23 -55.92
C TYR A 224 -5.27 -5.44 -56.52
N PRO A 225 -4.04 -5.51 -55.97
CA PRO A 225 -2.94 -4.71 -56.49
C PRO A 225 -2.52 -5.14 -57.89
N ARG A 226 -2.26 -4.17 -58.76
CA ARG A 226 -1.61 -4.35 -60.06
C ARG A 226 -0.27 -3.63 -60.03
N ILE A 227 0.81 -4.41 -60.12
CA ILE A 227 2.16 -3.91 -59.92
C ILE A 227 3.00 -4.25 -61.14
N THR A 228 3.70 -3.24 -61.67
CA THR A 228 4.72 -3.35 -62.72
C THR A 228 6.00 -2.67 -62.23
N ILE A 229 7.13 -3.36 -62.37
CA ILE A 229 8.46 -2.89 -62.00
C ILE A 229 9.35 -3.05 -63.23
N GLU A 230 10.01 -1.98 -63.65
CA GLU A 230 10.92 -1.95 -64.79
C GLU A 230 12.24 -1.29 -64.39
N ASN A 231 13.36 -1.87 -64.82
CA ASN A 231 14.73 -1.36 -64.60
C ASN A 231 15.02 -0.81 -63.18
N SER A 232 14.56 -1.48 -62.13
CA SER A 232 14.59 -0.96 -60.76
C SER A 232 15.30 -1.91 -59.79
N ASP A 233 15.91 -1.37 -58.74
CA ASP A 233 16.58 -2.16 -57.70
C ASP A 233 15.67 -2.35 -56.49
N ILE A 234 15.40 -3.61 -56.11
CA ILE A 234 14.61 -3.97 -54.94
C ILE A 234 15.53 -4.49 -53.82
N GLY A 235 15.55 -3.79 -52.69
CA GLY A 235 16.39 -4.14 -51.53
C GLY A 235 15.85 -5.29 -50.67
N GLY A 236 14.54 -5.52 -50.71
CA GLY A 236 13.88 -6.55 -49.91
C GLY A 236 12.41 -6.72 -50.29
N TRP A 237 11.86 -7.91 -50.03
CA TRP A 237 10.45 -8.24 -50.28
C TRP A 237 9.69 -8.46 -48.97
N GLY A 238 8.54 -7.80 -48.84
CA GLY A 238 7.56 -8.04 -47.78
C GLY A 238 6.31 -8.70 -48.34
N VAL A 239 5.72 -9.64 -47.61
CA VAL A 239 4.41 -10.21 -47.93
C VAL A 239 3.53 -10.12 -46.70
N GLU A 240 2.40 -9.43 -46.82
CA GLU A 240 1.38 -9.30 -45.79
C GLU A 240 0.11 -9.98 -46.33
N VAL A 241 -0.49 -10.88 -45.55
CA VAL A 241 -1.65 -11.67 -46.01
C VAL A 241 -2.81 -11.54 -45.02
N GLY A 242 -3.97 -11.08 -45.50
CA GLY A 242 -5.15 -10.84 -44.67
C GLY A 242 -6.48 -11.16 -45.34
N GLY A 243 -7.58 -11.01 -44.58
CA GLY A 243 -8.93 -11.30 -45.06
C GLY A 243 -9.13 -12.79 -45.42
N THR A 244 -9.92 -13.07 -46.46
CA THR A 244 -10.22 -14.44 -46.92
C THR A 244 -9.18 -15.01 -47.89
N SER A 245 -7.90 -14.69 -47.68
CA SER A 245 -6.83 -14.97 -48.64
C SER A 245 -6.43 -16.45 -48.70
N ASP A 246 -6.02 -16.92 -49.88
CA ASP A 246 -5.41 -18.23 -50.14
C ASP A 246 -4.09 -18.02 -50.90
N VAL A 247 -3.01 -17.81 -50.13
CA VAL A 247 -1.70 -17.39 -50.64
C VAL A 247 -0.63 -18.44 -50.31
N SER A 248 0.24 -18.74 -51.27
CA SER A 248 1.45 -19.54 -51.06
C SER A 248 2.68 -18.76 -51.47
N VAL A 249 3.75 -18.83 -50.68
CA VAL A 249 5.08 -18.29 -51.00
C VAL A 249 6.05 -19.44 -51.20
N ARG A 250 6.79 -19.43 -52.31
CA ARG A 250 7.72 -20.50 -52.69
C ARG A 250 9.06 -19.95 -53.13
N SER A 251 10.14 -20.65 -52.79
CA SER A 251 11.48 -20.39 -53.33
C SER A 251 11.88 -18.90 -53.23
N SER A 252 11.53 -18.24 -52.14
CA SER A 252 11.61 -16.78 -51.99
C SER A 252 12.48 -16.35 -50.80
N GLN A 253 13.06 -15.16 -50.89
CA GLN A 253 13.84 -14.52 -49.82
C GLN A 253 13.08 -13.28 -49.31
N LEU A 254 12.29 -13.48 -48.26
CA LEU A 254 11.44 -12.43 -47.69
C LEU A 254 12.17 -11.69 -46.57
N SER A 255 12.11 -10.37 -46.62
CA SER A 255 12.49 -9.50 -45.52
C SER A 255 11.45 -9.54 -44.40
N VAL A 256 10.17 -9.53 -44.73
CA VAL A 256 9.06 -9.57 -43.77
C VAL A 256 7.98 -10.51 -44.29
N LEU A 257 7.38 -11.27 -43.37
CA LEU A 257 6.15 -12.01 -43.61
C LEU A 257 5.17 -11.68 -42.48
N GLY A 258 3.96 -11.29 -42.82
CA GLY A 258 2.92 -11.07 -41.85
C GLY A 258 1.57 -11.65 -42.22
N VAL A 259 0.80 -11.89 -41.18
CA VAL A 259 -0.48 -12.56 -41.20
C VAL A 259 -1.50 -11.75 -40.43
N HIS A 260 -2.66 -11.55 -41.04
CA HIS A 260 -3.69 -10.65 -40.59
C HIS A 260 -5.03 -11.38 -40.44
N PHE A 261 -5.53 -11.49 -39.21
CA PHE A 261 -6.77 -12.20 -38.88
C PHE A 261 -7.94 -11.23 -38.72
N THR A 262 -9.08 -11.56 -39.31
CA THR A 262 -10.32 -10.75 -39.29
C THR A 262 -11.54 -11.68 -39.11
N ASP A 263 -12.73 -11.11 -38.88
CA ASP A 263 -14.02 -11.85 -38.93
C ASP A 263 -14.15 -13.05 -37.97
N GLY A 264 -13.65 -12.94 -36.74
CA GLY A 264 -13.95 -13.91 -35.68
C GLY A 264 -13.13 -15.19 -35.72
N ILE A 265 -11.99 -15.21 -36.42
CA ILE A 265 -11.11 -16.38 -36.52
C ILE A 265 -10.53 -16.73 -35.15
N ASN A 266 -10.52 -18.03 -34.81
CA ASN A 266 -9.77 -18.53 -33.66
C ASN A 266 -8.54 -19.30 -34.14
N VAL A 267 -7.35 -18.85 -33.77
CA VAL A 267 -6.09 -19.43 -34.22
C VAL A 267 -5.11 -19.57 -33.05
N SER A 268 -4.41 -20.71 -32.99
CA SER A 268 -3.33 -20.98 -32.05
C SER A 268 -2.08 -21.40 -32.81
N MET A 269 -1.02 -20.61 -32.71
CA MET A 269 0.27 -20.82 -33.38
C MET A 269 1.38 -20.99 -32.36
N GLU A 270 2.20 -22.03 -32.52
CA GLU A 270 3.34 -22.30 -31.64
C GLU A 270 4.62 -22.44 -32.47
N ARG A 271 5.74 -21.89 -31.98
CA ARG A 271 7.08 -22.02 -32.59
C ARG A 271 7.13 -21.58 -34.07
N LEU A 272 6.62 -20.38 -34.36
CA LEU A 272 6.65 -19.80 -35.70
C LEU A 272 8.10 -19.78 -36.26
N PRO A 273 8.34 -20.28 -37.49
CA PRO A 273 9.69 -20.45 -38.01
C PRO A 273 10.26 -19.14 -38.57
N THR A 274 11.55 -18.90 -38.36
CA THR A 274 12.33 -17.80 -38.96
C THR A 274 13.64 -18.33 -39.53
N GLY A 275 14.19 -17.68 -40.55
CA GLY A 275 15.35 -18.19 -41.30
C GLY A 275 14.90 -19.11 -42.44
N GLN A 276 15.65 -20.19 -42.69
CA GLN A 276 15.30 -21.13 -43.75
C GLN A 276 14.09 -21.98 -43.34
N VAL A 277 13.04 -21.93 -44.16
CA VAL A 277 11.77 -22.62 -43.97
C VAL A 277 11.54 -23.58 -45.13
N ASP A 278 11.70 -24.88 -44.87
CA ASP A 278 11.46 -25.92 -45.88
C ASP A 278 9.96 -26.02 -46.21
N ARG A 279 9.13 -26.07 -45.16
CA ARG A 279 7.66 -26.07 -45.27
C ARG A 279 7.03 -25.56 -43.98
N TRP A 280 6.08 -24.64 -44.11
CA TRP A 280 5.19 -24.23 -43.03
C TRP A 280 3.82 -23.89 -43.61
N ASN A 281 2.75 -24.39 -43.00
CA ASN A 281 1.39 -24.21 -43.45
C ASN A 281 0.48 -23.85 -42.28
N LEU A 282 -0.22 -22.72 -42.37
CA LEU A 282 -1.11 -22.23 -41.32
C LEU A 282 -2.19 -23.25 -40.91
N LEU A 283 -2.70 -24.07 -41.85
CA LEU A 283 -3.76 -25.04 -41.55
C LEU A 283 -3.24 -26.38 -41.04
N GLU A 284 -1.95 -26.69 -41.25
CA GLU A 284 -1.35 -27.95 -40.80
C GLU A 284 -0.53 -27.78 -39.52
N ASP A 285 0.13 -26.64 -39.36
CA ASP A 285 1.08 -26.35 -38.28
C ASP A 285 0.48 -25.47 -37.17
N ALA A 286 -0.76 -24.99 -37.34
CA ALA A 286 -1.50 -24.22 -36.33
C ALA A 286 -2.89 -24.83 -36.08
N GLU A 287 -3.45 -24.58 -34.89
CA GLU A 287 -4.86 -24.95 -34.62
C GLU A 287 -5.77 -23.81 -35.05
N VAL A 288 -6.58 -24.04 -36.08
CA VAL A 288 -7.46 -23.01 -36.66
C VAL A 288 -8.91 -23.47 -36.59
N ASN A 289 -9.78 -22.68 -35.97
CA ASN A 289 -11.23 -22.83 -36.07
C ASN A 289 -11.79 -21.75 -36.99
N MET A 290 -12.61 -22.18 -37.95
CA MET A 290 -13.09 -21.39 -39.09
C MET A 290 -11.98 -21.06 -40.08
N ILE A 291 -12.17 -21.45 -41.34
CA ILE A 291 -11.17 -21.27 -42.38
C ILE A 291 -11.59 -20.10 -43.24
N LEU A 292 -10.89 -18.98 -43.07
CA LEU A 292 -10.97 -17.83 -43.96
C LEU A 292 -9.61 -17.53 -44.59
N LEU A 293 -8.53 -17.65 -43.82
CA LEU A 293 -7.16 -17.39 -44.27
C LEU A 293 -6.36 -18.69 -44.45
N LYS A 294 -5.66 -18.81 -45.60
CA LYS A 294 -4.68 -19.87 -45.86
C LYS A 294 -3.35 -19.26 -46.27
N LEU A 295 -2.30 -19.70 -45.59
CA LEU A 295 -0.93 -19.35 -45.91
C LEU A 295 -0.06 -20.61 -45.93
N ASN A 296 0.74 -20.73 -46.98
CA ASN A 296 1.73 -21.78 -47.14
C ASN A 296 3.07 -21.16 -47.51
N VAL A 297 4.15 -21.58 -46.85
CA VAL A 297 5.52 -21.13 -47.11
C VAL A 297 6.37 -22.37 -47.37
N GLU A 298 7.01 -22.43 -48.53
CA GLU A 298 7.82 -23.58 -48.95
C GLU A 298 9.17 -23.11 -49.52
N ASP A 299 10.24 -23.82 -49.19
CA ASP A 299 11.59 -23.60 -49.70
C ASP A 299 12.03 -22.12 -49.66
N SER A 300 11.65 -21.38 -48.61
CA SER A 300 11.80 -19.93 -48.54
C SER A 300 12.57 -19.50 -47.31
N THR A 301 13.21 -18.33 -47.36
CA THR A 301 13.90 -17.74 -46.21
C THR A 301 13.13 -16.53 -45.71
N ILE A 302 12.84 -16.48 -44.41
CA ILE A 302 12.24 -15.33 -43.74
C ILE A 302 13.32 -14.66 -42.89
N GLN A 303 13.73 -13.45 -43.30
CA GLN A 303 14.84 -12.73 -42.65
C GLN A 303 14.45 -12.14 -41.29
N ASN A 304 13.30 -11.49 -41.19
CA ASN A 304 12.80 -10.90 -39.94
C ASN A 304 11.69 -11.75 -39.31
N PRO A 305 11.49 -11.67 -37.97
CA PRO A 305 10.37 -12.32 -37.31
C PRO A 305 9.00 -11.88 -37.85
N TRP A 306 7.99 -12.71 -37.62
CA TRP A 306 6.64 -12.54 -38.19
C TRP A 306 5.95 -11.27 -37.69
N LYS A 307 5.15 -10.64 -38.55
CA LYS A 307 4.16 -9.64 -38.11
C LYS A 307 2.80 -10.31 -37.95
N ILE A 308 2.07 -9.93 -36.91
CA ILE A 308 0.71 -10.42 -36.70
C ILE A 308 -0.21 -9.22 -36.53
N GLY A 309 -1.32 -9.22 -37.26
CA GLY A 309 -2.40 -8.27 -37.04
C GLY A 309 -3.71 -8.99 -36.76
N CYS A 310 -4.51 -8.44 -35.85
CA CYS A 310 -5.79 -8.99 -35.44
C CYS A 310 -6.82 -7.86 -35.49
N TRP A 311 -7.94 -8.08 -36.19
CA TRP A 311 -9.05 -7.13 -36.27
C TRP A 311 -10.36 -7.80 -35.87
N ASP A 312 -11.32 -6.96 -35.47
CA ASP A 312 -12.68 -7.35 -35.10
C ASP A 312 -12.68 -8.48 -34.06
N PHE A 313 -13.54 -9.49 -34.18
CA PHE A 313 -13.75 -10.52 -33.15
C PHE A 313 -12.69 -11.64 -33.12
N SER A 314 -11.48 -11.39 -33.64
CA SER A 314 -10.45 -12.43 -33.79
C SER A 314 -9.87 -12.87 -32.45
N HIS A 315 -9.72 -14.19 -32.25
CA HIS A 315 -9.09 -14.79 -31.08
C HIS A 315 -7.77 -15.45 -31.46
N VAL A 316 -6.63 -14.90 -31.03
CA VAL A 316 -5.31 -15.34 -31.47
C VAL A 316 -4.45 -15.74 -30.28
N TYR A 317 -3.96 -16.97 -30.27
CA TYR A 317 -3.00 -17.46 -29.29
C TYR A 317 -1.65 -17.69 -29.97
N VAL A 318 -0.56 -17.16 -29.41
CA VAL A 318 0.80 -17.38 -29.90
C VAL A 318 1.72 -17.80 -28.76
N SER A 319 2.48 -18.87 -28.94
CA SER A 319 3.49 -19.27 -27.96
C SER A 319 4.85 -19.63 -28.53
N ASP A 320 5.88 -19.47 -27.69
CA ASP A 320 7.25 -19.93 -27.95
C ASP A 320 7.81 -19.43 -29.30
N SER A 321 7.55 -18.16 -29.64
CA SER A 321 7.79 -17.58 -30.96
C SER A 321 8.47 -16.21 -30.89
N GLN A 322 9.03 -15.77 -32.02
CA GLN A 322 9.52 -14.40 -32.21
C GLN A 322 8.63 -13.66 -33.21
N LEU A 323 8.26 -12.43 -32.86
CA LEU A 323 7.46 -11.52 -33.69
C LEU A 323 8.22 -10.20 -33.89
N SER A 324 7.99 -9.55 -35.01
CA SER A 324 8.54 -8.20 -35.27
C SER A 324 7.58 -7.12 -34.80
N SER A 325 6.27 -7.30 -35.02
CA SER A 325 5.23 -6.46 -34.44
C SER A 325 3.95 -7.26 -34.23
N LEU A 326 3.10 -6.74 -33.34
CA LEU A 326 1.75 -7.23 -33.11
C LEU A 326 0.78 -6.05 -33.08
N GLU A 327 -0.28 -6.14 -33.86
CA GLU A 327 -1.35 -5.15 -33.93
C GLU A 327 -2.68 -5.82 -33.57
N CYS A 328 -3.43 -5.23 -32.64
CA CYS A 328 -4.73 -5.70 -32.19
C CYS A 328 -5.72 -4.55 -32.31
N HIS A 329 -6.80 -4.74 -33.05
CA HIS A 329 -7.83 -3.74 -33.30
C HIS A 329 -9.21 -4.36 -33.09
N GLY A 330 -10.21 -3.52 -32.83
CA GLY A 330 -11.58 -3.96 -32.60
C GLY A 330 -11.68 -4.90 -31.39
N PHE A 331 -12.72 -5.72 -31.36
CA PHE A 331 -13.02 -6.67 -30.28
C PHE A 331 -12.09 -7.91 -30.22
N SER A 332 -10.83 -7.76 -30.63
CA SER A 332 -9.90 -8.87 -30.74
C SER A 332 -9.42 -9.30 -29.36
N ASN A 333 -9.09 -10.59 -29.22
CA ASN A 333 -8.55 -11.15 -27.99
C ASN A 333 -7.30 -11.95 -28.33
N VAL A 334 -6.15 -11.44 -27.89
CA VAL A 334 -4.85 -12.02 -28.20
C VAL A 334 -4.18 -12.51 -26.93
N SER A 335 -3.63 -13.71 -26.95
CA SER A 335 -2.89 -14.29 -25.83
C SER A 335 -1.49 -14.69 -26.28
N LEU A 336 -0.46 -14.21 -25.58
CA LEU A 336 0.94 -14.50 -25.84
C LEU A 336 1.60 -15.24 -24.68
N LEU A 337 2.34 -16.31 -24.97
CA LEU A 337 3.09 -17.07 -23.97
C LEU A 337 4.54 -17.29 -24.41
N ARG A 338 5.51 -16.75 -23.64
CA ARG A 338 6.94 -16.84 -23.95
C ARG A 338 7.27 -16.36 -25.37
N VAL A 339 6.70 -15.22 -25.74
CA VAL A 339 6.90 -14.58 -27.05
C VAL A 339 7.86 -13.41 -26.93
N GLN A 340 8.75 -13.26 -27.91
CA GLN A 340 9.61 -12.09 -28.04
C GLN A 340 9.13 -11.23 -29.21
N VAL A 341 8.58 -10.05 -28.92
CA VAL A 341 8.19 -9.05 -29.92
C VAL A 341 9.29 -8.00 -30.01
N SER A 342 10.06 -7.96 -31.10
CA SER A 342 11.19 -7.03 -31.19
C SER A 342 10.75 -5.57 -31.32
N GLY A 343 9.61 -5.32 -31.94
CA GLY A 343 9.03 -4.00 -32.13
C GLY A 343 7.86 -3.72 -31.18
N ARG A 344 6.86 -3.00 -31.72
CA ARG A 344 5.70 -2.52 -30.97
C ARG A 344 4.62 -3.59 -30.89
N VAL A 345 4.01 -3.68 -29.70
CA VAL A 345 2.68 -4.25 -29.48
C VAL A 345 1.70 -3.08 -29.42
N PHE A 346 0.76 -3.04 -30.36
CA PHE A 346 -0.24 -1.99 -30.52
C PHE A 346 -1.63 -2.56 -30.31
N CYS A 347 -2.43 -1.93 -29.45
CA CYS A 347 -3.81 -2.31 -29.20
C CYS A 347 -4.72 -1.08 -29.25
N GLU A 348 -5.82 -1.20 -29.98
CA GLU A 348 -6.80 -0.15 -30.22
C GLU A 348 -8.24 -0.71 -30.22
N ASP A 349 -9.24 0.14 -29.99
CA ASP A 349 -10.67 -0.13 -30.20
C ASP A 349 -11.25 -1.36 -29.47
N GLU A 350 -11.25 -1.37 -28.13
CA GLU A 350 -11.83 -2.47 -27.31
C GLU A 350 -11.11 -3.83 -27.44
N SER A 351 -9.88 -3.84 -27.96
CA SER A 351 -9.04 -5.04 -28.03
C SER A 351 -8.50 -5.47 -26.67
N ASN A 352 -8.31 -6.77 -26.50
CA ASN A 352 -7.78 -7.39 -25.29
C ASN A 352 -6.49 -8.14 -25.61
N ILE A 353 -5.46 -7.96 -24.78
CA ILE A 353 -4.22 -8.72 -24.90
C ILE A 353 -3.73 -9.26 -23.55
N ASP A 354 -3.51 -10.56 -23.48
CA ASP A 354 -2.95 -11.25 -22.32
C ASP A 354 -1.53 -11.74 -22.65
N MET A 355 -0.55 -11.44 -21.81
CA MET A 355 0.85 -11.78 -22.06
C MET A 355 1.49 -12.42 -20.84
N VAL A 356 2.14 -13.56 -21.04
CA VAL A 356 2.81 -14.33 -19.98
C VAL A 356 4.25 -14.61 -20.38
N ASP A 357 5.20 -14.22 -19.53
CA ASP A 357 6.64 -14.42 -19.71
C ASP A 357 7.17 -13.90 -21.07
N CYS A 358 6.61 -12.80 -21.56
CA CYS A 358 6.95 -12.21 -22.86
C CYS A 358 7.96 -11.06 -22.75
N SER A 359 8.66 -10.78 -23.85
CA SER A 359 9.47 -9.56 -24.00
C SER A 359 8.96 -8.78 -25.19
N LEU A 360 8.78 -7.47 -25.06
CA LEU A 360 8.32 -6.60 -26.14
C LEU A 360 9.17 -5.32 -26.21
N GLY A 361 9.33 -4.77 -27.42
CA GLY A 361 10.00 -3.48 -27.63
C GLY A 361 9.22 -2.36 -26.95
N GLN A 362 8.06 -2.00 -27.53
CA GLN A 362 7.15 -0.97 -27.03
C GLN A 362 5.77 -1.54 -26.77
N LEU A 363 5.05 -0.99 -25.78
CA LEU A 363 3.63 -1.25 -25.55
C LEU A 363 2.83 0.03 -25.78
N LEU A 364 1.81 -0.01 -26.63
CA LEU A 364 0.91 1.12 -26.87
C LEU A 364 -0.55 0.65 -26.85
N LEU A 365 -1.30 1.15 -25.88
CA LEU A 365 -2.73 0.89 -25.70
C LEU A 365 -3.53 2.16 -25.96
N ILE A 366 -4.57 2.07 -26.77
CA ILE A 366 -5.40 3.18 -27.21
C ILE A 366 -6.88 2.80 -27.09
N GLU A 367 -7.73 3.76 -26.73
CA GLU A 367 -9.20 3.70 -26.81
C GLU A 367 -9.85 2.38 -26.37
N PHE A 368 -10.19 2.28 -25.08
CA PHE A 368 -10.90 1.14 -24.47
C PHE A 368 -10.18 -0.22 -24.56
N SER A 369 -8.94 -0.27 -25.04
CA SER A 369 -8.15 -1.50 -25.05
C SER A 369 -7.74 -1.94 -23.64
N HIS A 370 -7.60 -3.24 -23.43
CA HIS A 370 -7.18 -3.86 -22.19
C HIS A 370 -5.91 -4.70 -22.41
N ALA A 371 -4.92 -4.59 -21.52
CA ALA A 371 -3.77 -5.47 -21.52
C ALA A 371 -3.42 -5.99 -20.12
N GLU A 372 -3.16 -7.29 -20.04
CA GLU A 372 -2.67 -7.97 -18.84
C GLU A 372 -1.27 -8.57 -19.11
N LEU A 373 -0.27 -8.12 -18.37
CA LEU A 373 1.12 -8.59 -18.52
C LEU A 373 1.60 -9.25 -17.22
N TYR A 374 1.91 -10.54 -17.29
CA TYR A 374 2.47 -11.32 -16.19
C TYR A 374 3.90 -11.79 -16.50
N GLY A 375 4.87 -11.43 -15.65
CA GLY A 375 6.27 -11.83 -15.83
C GLY A 375 6.94 -11.25 -17.09
N CYS A 376 6.38 -10.19 -17.65
CA CYS A 376 6.80 -9.63 -18.95
C CYS A 376 7.87 -8.55 -18.80
N THR A 377 8.60 -8.26 -19.88
CA THR A 377 9.56 -7.15 -19.97
C THR A 377 9.29 -6.27 -21.18
N VAL A 378 8.92 -5.01 -20.95
CA VAL A 378 8.88 -3.95 -21.97
C VAL A 378 10.26 -3.28 -22.02
N LEU A 379 10.94 -3.37 -23.16
CA LEU A 379 12.34 -2.95 -23.33
C LEU A 379 12.49 -1.44 -23.50
N GLU A 380 11.47 -0.79 -24.04
CA GLU A 380 11.39 0.65 -24.23
C GLU A 380 10.20 1.22 -23.43
N ASP A 381 9.42 2.10 -24.04
CA ASP A 381 8.32 2.82 -23.40
C ASP A 381 7.02 2.00 -23.40
N ALA A 382 6.23 2.21 -22.35
CA ALA A 382 4.86 1.70 -22.23
C ALA A 382 3.87 2.86 -22.12
N GLU A 383 2.88 2.88 -23.00
CA GLU A 383 1.92 3.98 -23.11
C GLU A 383 0.48 3.47 -23.07
N SER A 384 -0.36 4.14 -22.27
CA SER A 384 -1.79 3.88 -22.14
C SER A 384 -2.56 5.17 -22.41
N LEU A 385 -3.36 5.18 -23.48
CA LEU A 385 -4.08 6.36 -23.96
C LEU A 385 -5.59 6.14 -23.92
N GLY A 386 -6.36 7.22 -23.85
CA GLY A 386 -7.83 7.18 -23.88
C GLY A 386 -8.40 6.49 -22.64
N SER A 387 -9.36 5.58 -22.84
CA SER A 387 -10.03 4.84 -21.76
C SER A 387 -9.50 3.41 -21.58
N SER A 388 -8.18 3.23 -21.68
CA SER A 388 -7.52 1.92 -21.63
C SER A 388 -7.31 1.38 -20.19
N VAL A 389 -7.16 0.06 -20.08
CA VAL A 389 -6.84 -0.64 -18.84
C VAL A 389 -5.52 -1.38 -19.02
N LEU A 390 -4.61 -1.24 -18.06
CA LEU A 390 -3.32 -1.93 -18.06
C LEU A 390 -3.03 -2.55 -16.70
N GLU A 391 -2.84 -3.86 -16.70
CA GLU A 391 -2.42 -4.64 -15.55
C GLU A 391 -1.00 -5.15 -15.74
N LEU A 392 -0.10 -4.78 -14.82
CA LEU A 392 1.27 -5.26 -14.78
C LEU A 392 1.48 -6.06 -13.50
N GLU A 393 1.74 -7.36 -13.62
CA GLU A 393 2.11 -8.22 -12.51
C GLU A 393 3.49 -8.84 -12.72
N ALA A 394 4.36 -8.73 -11.70
CA ALA A 394 5.71 -9.29 -11.74
C ALA A 394 6.52 -8.89 -12.99
N SER A 395 6.21 -7.73 -13.57
CA SER A 395 6.66 -7.30 -14.89
C SER A 395 7.61 -6.10 -14.80
N LYS A 396 8.34 -5.83 -15.87
CA LYS A 396 9.36 -4.76 -15.93
C LYS A 396 9.12 -3.85 -17.13
N VAL A 397 9.21 -2.55 -16.89
CA VAL A 397 9.25 -1.52 -17.95
C VAL A 397 10.60 -0.82 -17.84
N LEU A 398 11.44 -0.96 -18.86
CA LEU A 398 12.79 -0.42 -18.86
C LEU A 398 12.85 1.04 -19.31
N GLY A 399 11.89 1.49 -20.13
CA GLY A 399 11.71 2.88 -20.51
C GLY A 399 10.75 3.63 -19.61
N ASP A 400 10.19 4.71 -20.16
CA ASP A 400 9.17 5.52 -19.50
C ASP A 400 7.80 4.85 -19.55
N PHE A 401 7.01 5.12 -18.51
CA PHE A 401 5.61 4.70 -18.42
C PHE A 401 4.72 5.93 -18.46
N ARG A 402 3.93 6.09 -19.51
CA ARG A 402 3.07 7.27 -19.72
C ARG A 402 1.62 6.89 -19.84
N SER A 403 0.74 7.70 -19.24
CA SER A 403 -0.70 7.50 -19.42
C SER A 403 -1.43 8.81 -19.57
N PHE A 404 -2.39 8.85 -20.51
CA PHE A 404 -3.16 10.03 -20.87
C PHE A 404 -4.63 9.67 -21.05
N GLY A 405 -5.53 10.49 -20.51
CA GLY A 405 -6.98 10.28 -20.60
C GLY A 405 -7.55 9.66 -19.33
N ASP A 406 -8.47 8.71 -19.49
CA ASP A 406 -9.25 8.09 -18.42
C ASP A 406 -8.76 6.64 -18.14
N CYS A 407 -7.44 6.43 -18.11
CA CYS A 407 -6.85 5.09 -17.98
C CYS A 407 -6.92 4.52 -16.55
N ARG A 408 -7.04 3.20 -16.44
CA ARG A 408 -6.94 2.47 -15.15
C ARG A 408 -5.74 1.55 -15.14
N LEU A 409 -4.86 1.74 -14.15
CA LEU A 409 -3.55 1.10 -14.14
C LEU A 409 -3.37 0.35 -12.82
N ASN A 410 -3.15 -0.96 -12.90
CA ASN A 410 -2.91 -1.83 -11.76
C ASN A 410 -1.51 -2.43 -11.86
N LEU A 411 -0.57 -1.96 -11.03
CA LEU A 411 0.82 -2.39 -11.08
C LEU A 411 1.22 -3.10 -9.79
N LEU A 412 1.45 -4.41 -9.86
CA LEU A 412 1.72 -5.29 -8.74
C LEU A 412 3.10 -5.93 -8.88
N ARG A 413 3.95 -5.80 -7.85
CA ARG A 413 5.29 -6.44 -7.79
C ARG A 413 6.13 -6.21 -9.04
N SER A 414 5.95 -5.05 -9.68
CA SER A 414 6.55 -4.73 -10.97
C SER A 414 7.66 -3.70 -10.78
N SER A 415 8.36 -3.30 -11.84
CA SER A 415 9.34 -2.22 -11.74
C SER A 415 9.34 -1.35 -12.98
N ILE A 416 9.43 -0.03 -12.78
CA ILE A 416 9.59 0.96 -13.85
C ILE A 416 10.98 1.60 -13.69
N ALA A 417 11.86 1.44 -14.66
CA ALA A 417 13.18 2.07 -14.61
C ALA A 417 13.12 3.55 -15.05
N GLY A 418 12.28 3.88 -16.02
CA GLY A 418 12.04 5.26 -16.44
C GLY A 418 11.12 6.04 -15.51
N ARG A 419 10.62 7.15 -16.03
CA ARG A 419 9.65 8.01 -15.37
C ARG A 419 8.25 7.40 -15.50
N ALA A 420 7.48 7.39 -14.41
CA ALA A 420 6.04 7.13 -14.44
C ALA A 420 5.29 8.47 -14.47
N SER A 421 4.52 8.75 -15.52
CA SER A 421 3.76 10.00 -15.69
C SER A 421 2.30 9.73 -16.02
N TYR A 422 1.40 10.29 -15.22
CA TYR A 422 -0.05 10.09 -15.36
C TYR A 422 -0.74 11.44 -15.57
N HIS A 423 -1.55 11.55 -16.64
CA HIS A 423 -2.24 12.76 -17.08
C HIS A 423 -3.76 12.53 -17.21
N GLY A 424 -4.55 13.58 -17.38
CA GLY A 424 -6.01 13.47 -17.53
C GLY A 424 -6.70 13.05 -16.23
N ARG A 425 -7.51 11.97 -16.24
CA ARG A 425 -8.14 11.38 -15.04
C ARG A 425 -7.65 9.96 -14.77
N CYS A 426 -6.41 9.65 -15.17
CA CYS A 426 -5.81 8.34 -14.94
C CYS A 426 -5.77 8.00 -13.46
N THR A 427 -6.06 6.74 -13.12
CA THR A 427 -5.90 6.20 -11.76
C THR A 427 -4.86 5.09 -11.75
N ALA A 428 -3.76 5.30 -11.05
CA ALA A 428 -2.68 4.32 -10.92
C ALA A 428 -2.63 3.71 -9.51
N SER A 429 -2.61 2.39 -9.45
CA SER A 429 -2.46 1.62 -8.22
C SER A 429 -1.15 0.85 -8.23
N MET A 430 -0.13 1.40 -7.56
CA MET A 430 1.23 0.85 -7.54
C MET A 430 1.45 0.11 -6.23
N VAL A 431 1.45 -1.22 -6.26
CA VAL A 431 1.71 -2.10 -5.10
C VAL A 431 3.06 -2.76 -5.29
N ASP A 432 4.01 -2.45 -4.42
CA ASP A 432 5.37 -2.99 -4.52
C ASP A 432 6.01 -2.75 -5.89
N THR A 433 5.73 -1.58 -6.46
CA THR A 433 6.16 -1.20 -7.80
C THR A 433 6.96 0.11 -7.73
N PRO A 434 8.29 0.05 -7.55
CA PRO A 434 9.12 1.24 -7.61
C PRO A 434 9.21 1.80 -9.03
N ALA A 435 9.30 3.13 -9.13
CA ALA A 435 9.63 3.86 -10.35
C ALA A 435 10.91 4.67 -10.14
N GLU A 436 12.03 4.23 -10.73
CA GLU A 436 13.36 4.83 -10.50
C GLU A 436 13.46 6.27 -11.03
N GLY A 437 12.84 6.55 -12.18
CA GLY A 437 12.72 7.91 -12.73
C GLY A 437 11.76 8.83 -11.97
N GLY A 438 11.05 8.29 -10.98
CA GLY A 438 10.06 8.99 -10.15
C GLY A 438 8.63 8.90 -10.70
N VAL A 439 7.66 9.24 -9.84
CA VAL A 439 6.23 9.25 -10.17
C VAL A 439 5.73 10.69 -10.23
N TYR A 440 5.14 11.07 -11.37
CA TYR A 440 4.64 12.39 -11.66
C TYR A 440 3.16 12.31 -12.03
N VAL A 441 2.36 13.20 -11.47
CA VAL A 441 0.91 13.21 -11.64
C VAL A 441 0.51 14.62 -12.09
N TYR A 442 -0.31 14.68 -13.13
CA TYR A 442 -0.79 15.91 -13.75
C TYR A 442 -2.32 15.90 -13.83
N ASP A 443 -2.91 17.08 -14.00
CA ASP A 443 -4.37 17.25 -14.14
C ASP A 443 -5.16 16.65 -12.96
N ASP A 444 -6.20 15.86 -13.26
CA ASP A 444 -7.07 15.17 -12.29
C ASP A 444 -6.60 13.73 -12.00
N ALA A 445 -5.41 13.34 -12.46
CA ALA A 445 -4.90 12.00 -12.27
C ALA A 445 -4.52 11.73 -10.80
N THR A 446 -4.48 10.46 -10.41
CA THR A 446 -4.11 10.03 -9.06
C THR A 446 -3.22 8.79 -9.09
N ALA A 447 -2.22 8.74 -8.21
CA ALA A 447 -1.35 7.58 -8.04
C ALA A 447 -1.25 7.15 -6.57
N LEU A 448 -1.60 5.90 -6.28
CA LEU A 448 -1.53 5.31 -4.94
C LEU A 448 -0.28 4.45 -4.84
N LEU A 449 0.67 4.85 -4.01
CA LEU A 449 1.88 4.07 -3.72
C LEU A 449 1.65 3.22 -2.48
N ARG A 450 1.72 1.90 -2.64
CA ARG A 450 1.37 0.90 -1.63
C ARG A 450 2.49 -0.15 -1.54
N TRP A 451 2.67 -0.71 -0.36
CA TRP A 451 3.73 -1.69 -0.08
C TRP A 451 3.21 -2.86 0.74
N PHE A 452 3.89 -4.01 0.62
CA PHE A 452 3.62 -5.15 1.48
C PHE A 452 4.23 -4.93 2.86
N LEU A 453 3.46 -5.20 3.91
CA LEU A 453 3.98 -5.31 5.27
C LEU A 453 3.69 -6.73 5.77
N ASN A 454 4.75 -7.54 5.85
CA ASN A 454 4.67 -8.92 6.33
C ASN A 454 5.15 -8.96 7.79
N ILE A 455 4.24 -9.25 8.71
CA ILE A 455 4.51 -9.25 10.14
C ILE A 455 4.61 -10.68 10.62
N THR A 456 5.73 -11.04 11.25
CA THR A 456 5.90 -12.31 11.96
C THR A 456 5.80 -12.05 13.46
N VAL A 457 4.83 -12.69 14.12
CA VAL A 457 4.63 -12.61 15.57
C VAL A 457 5.13 -13.89 16.21
N THR A 458 6.00 -13.74 17.21
CA THR A 458 6.45 -14.85 18.06
C THR A 458 6.02 -14.63 19.50
N ALA A 459 5.79 -15.70 20.25
CA ALA A 459 5.57 -15.68 21.69
C ALA A 459 6.59 -16.62 22.33
N GLU A 460 7.43 -16.10 23.22
CA GLU A 460 8.56 -16.88 23.80
C GLU A 460 9.44 -17.55 22.72
N PHE A 461 9.74 -16.81 21.64
CA PHE A 461 10.53 -17.27 20.48
C PHE A 461 9.87 -18.35 19.60
N GLU A 462 8.67 -18.82 19.93
CA GLU A 462 7.88 -19.73 19.10
C GLU A 462 6.86 -18.95 18.25
N PRO A 463 6.47 -19.43 17.05
CA PRO A 463 5.44 -18.79 16.24
C PRO A 463 4.10 -18.64 16.98
N ALA A 464 3.59 -17.41 17.06
CA ALA A 464 2.32 -17.11 17.73
C ALA A 464 1.13 -17.28 16.76
N SER A 465 0.80 -18.53 16.44
CA SER A 465 -0.37 -18.85 15.62
C SER A 465 -1.66 -18.32 16.24
N ASN A 466 -2.53 -17.71 15.44
CA ASN A 466 -3.74 -16.99 15.87
C ASN A 466 -3.51 -15.69 16.66
N ALA A 467 -2.31 -15.12 16.67
CA ALA A 467 -2.13 -13.75 17.15
C ALA A 467 -2.95 -12.75 16.31
N LEU A 468 -3.65 -11.85 16.97
CA LEU A 468 -4.37 -10.75 16.29
C LEU A 468 -3.40 -9.60 16.06
N VAL A 469 -3.26 -9.19 14.80
CA VAL A 469 -2.45 -8.05 14.37
C VAL A 469 -3.37 -6.96 13.81
N GLU A 470 -3.32 -5.79 14.42
CA GLU A 470 -4.05 -4.60 14.00
C GLU A 470 -3.06 -3.51 13.61
N VAL A 471 -3.34 -2.83 12.50
CA VAL A 471 -2.52 -1.73 11.99
C VAL A 471 -3.37 -0.47 11.95
N TYR A 472 -2.89 0.60 12.58
CA TYR A 472 -3.58 1.88 12.71
C TYR A 472 -2.78 2.99 12.06
N TYR A 473 -3.47 3.94 11.43
CA TYR A 473 -2.86 5.17 10.95
C TYR A 473 -2.46 6.07 12.12
N VAL A 474 -1.20 6.52 12.17
CA VAL A 474 -0.72 7.36 13.28
C VAL A 474 -1.42 8.73 13.32
N HIS A 475 -1.75 9.32 12.16
CA HIS A 475 -2.27 10.68 12.08
C HIS A 475 -3.72 10.84 12.56
N ASN A 476 -4.54 9.78 12.51
CA ASN A 476 -5.96 9.84 12.88
C ASN A 476 -6.44 8.67 13.76
N SER A 477 -5.55 7.74 14.12
CA SER A 477 -5.84 6.54 14.92
C SER A 477 -6.91 5.60 14.34
N SER A 478 -7.28 5.76 13.07
CA SER A 478 -8.21 4.87 12.39
C SER A 478 -7.54 3.55 11.98
N LEU A 479 -8.33 2.48 11.89
CA LEU A 479 -7.84 1.15 11.54
C LEU A 479 -7.52 1.09 10.03
N ALA A 480 -6.25 0.84 9.70
CA ALA A 480 -5.79 0.62 8.33
C ALA A 480 -6.01 -0.82 7.88
N GLY A 481 -5.86 -1.79 8.79
CA GLY A 481 -6.07 -3.20 8.49
C GLY A 481 -6.03 -4.07 9.74
N ARG A 482 -6.62 -5.26 9.65
CA ARG A 482 -6.53 -6.30 10.68
C ARG A 482 -6.30 -7.67 10.04
N ALA A 483 -5.49 -8.50 10.68
CA ALA A 483 -5.27 -9.88 10.26
C ALA A 483 -5.05 -10.80 11.47
N ILE A 484 -5.30 -12.09 11.28
CA ILE A 484 -4.98 -13.14 12.26
C ILE A 484 -3.75 -13.87 11.72
N ALA A 485 -2.75 -14.04 12.58
CA ALA A 485 -1.51 -14.72 12.23
C ALA A 485 -1.75 -16.20 11.91
N ASP A 486 -1.11 -16.67 10.82
CA ASP A 486 -1.19 -18.06 10.38
C ASP A 486 -0.42 -19.03 11.31
N GLN A 487 -0.32 -20.30 10.92
CA GLN A 487 0.41 -21.33 11.68
C GLN A 487 1.90 -21.01 11.91
N ASN A 488 2.49 -20.14 11.09
CA ASN A 488 3.88 -19.69 11.21
C ASN A 488 3.97 -18.32 11.90
N GLY A 489 2.88 -17.82 12.50
CA GLY A 489 2.83 -16.52 13.15
C GLY A 489 2.82 -15.34 12.16
N ARG A 490 2.53 -15.57 10.87
CA ARG A 490 2.60 -14.52 9.83
C ARG A 490 1.27 -13.85 9.56
N ALA A 491 1.29 -12.52 9.42
CA ALA A 491 0.17 -11.68 9.04
C ALA A 491 0.62 -10.68 7.95
N ASN A 492 -0.06 -10.66 6.80
CA ASN A 492 0.35 -9.86 5.64
C ASN A 492 -0.65 -8.73 5.37
N PHE A 493 -0.14 -7.56 5.00
CA PHE A 493 -0.94 -6.37 4.70
C PHE A 493 -0.44 -5.70 3.42
N VAL A 494 -1.36 -5.05 2.69
CA VAL A 494 -1.04 -4.08 1.65
C VAL A 494 -1.47 -2.71 2.17
N LEU A 495 -0.49 -1.83 2.39
CA LEU A 495 -0.70 -0.56 3.07
C LEU A 495 -0.20 0.60 2.20
N THR A 496 -0.88 1.74 2.28
CA THR A 496 -0.55 2.94 1.49
C THR A 496 0.58 3.74 2.15
N GLU A 497 1.63 4.08 1.41
CA GLU A 497 2.61 5.06 1.86
C GLU A 497 2.07 6.47 1.63
N LYS A 498 1.63 6.74 0.40
CA LYS A 498 1.19 8.06 -0.03
C LYS A 498 0.26 8.00 -1.24
N ILE A 499 -0.56 9.02 -1.37
CA ILE A 499 -1.41 9.27 -2.53
C ILE A 499 -0.89 10.55 -3.19
N LEU A 500 -0.57 10.47 -4.48
CA LEU A 500 -0.07 11.58 -5.27
C LEU A 500 -1.19 12.12 -6.18
N TYR A 501 -1.26 13.44 -6.30
CA TYR A 501 -2.18 14.19 -7.16
C TYR A 501 -1.46 15.45 -7.70
N SER A 502 -1.97 16.09 -8.76
CA SER A 502 -1.24 17.19 -9.43
C SER A 502 -0.82 18.35 -8.50
N GLY A 503 -1.63 18.64 -7.48
CA GLY A 503 -1.36 19.72 -6.51
C GLY A 503 -0.55 19.34 -5.27
N GLY A 504 -0.12 18.09 -5.09
CA GLY A 504 0.59 17.67 -3.87
C GLY A 504 0.54 16.18 -3.54
N MET A 505 0.68 15.86 -2.26
CA MET A 505 0.64 14.49 -1.75
C MET A 505 -0.04 14.38 -0.39
N ASP A 506 -0.81 13.30 -0.21
CA ASP A 506 -1.32 12.86 1.10
C ASP A 506 -0.45 11.73 1.63
N TYR A 507 0.36 12.03 2.65
CA TYR A 507 1.27 11.06 3.25
C TYR A 507 0.60 10.29 4.40
N THR A 508 0.56 8.96 4.31
CA THR A 508 -0.09 8.07 5.29
C THR A 508 0.83 6.96 5.82
N GLY A 509 2.09 6.89 5.37
CA GLY A 509 3.03 5.79 5.63
C GLY A 509 3.49 5.58 7.08
N ASN A 510 3.02 6.37 8.04
CA ASN A 510 3.31 6.16 9.47
C ASN A 510 2.20 5.34 10.13
N TYR A 511 2.58 4.16 10.63
CA TYR A 511 1.66 3.15 11.19
C TYR A 511 1.98 2.80 12.64
N LEU A 512 0.95 2.56 13.45
CA LEU A 512 1.03 1.91 14.75
C LEU A 512 0.55 0.47 14.60
N ILE A 513 1.43 -0.48 14.89
CA ILE A 513 1.17 -1.90 14.77
C ILE A 513 0.97 -2.46 16.17
N ARG A 514 -0.15 -3.15 16.37
CA ARG A 514 -0.51 -3.79 17.63
C ARG A 514 -0.66 -5.30 17.41
N ALA A 515 0.23 -6.09 18.00
CA ALA A 515 0.13 -7.54 18.03
C ALA A 515 -0.38 -8.00 19.40
N SER A 516 -1.33 -8.94 19.40
CA SER A 516 -1.88 -9.51 20.63
C SER A 516 -2.02 -11.03 20.54
N TYR A 517 -1.58 -11.73 21.58
CA TYR A 517 -1.67 -13.18 21.69
C TYR A 517 -2.03 -13.57 23.13
N GLY A 518 -3.26 -14.06 23.33
CA GLY A 518 -3.81 -14.26 24.68
C GLY A 518 -3.85 -12.95 25.47
N LYS A 519 -3.04 -12.84 26.54
CA LYS A 519 -2.89 -11.61 27.34
C LYS A 519 -1.66 -10.77 26.96
N MET A 520 -0.79 -11.29 26.09
CA MET A 520 0.40 -10.58 25.65
C MET A 520 0.02 -9.55 24.60
N VAL A 521 0.52 -8.33 24.74
CA VAL A 521 0.31 -7.24 23.78
C VAL A 521 1.64 -6.54 23.54
N ARG A 522 1.94 -6.23 22.29
CA ARG A 522 3.07 -5.40 21.91
C ARG A 522 2.65 -4.40 20.84
N GLU A 523 3.07 -3.17 21.04
CA GLU A 523 2.87 -2.08 20.10
C GLU A 523 4.21 -1.62 19.52
N LYS A 524 4.21 -1.27 18.24
CA LYS A 524 5.38 -0.72 17.56
C LYS A 524 4.93 0.30 16.52
N GLN A 525 5.47 1.50 16.58
CA GLN A 525 5.36 2.46 15.49
C GLN A 525 6.35 2.12 14.39
N PHE A 526 5.93 2.27 13.13
CA PHE A 526 6.70 1.90 11.96
C PHE A 526 6.38 2.85 10.79
N THR A 527 7.41 3.28 10.08
CA THR A 527 7.28 4.07 8.85
C THR A 527 7.50 3.16 7.66
N LEU A 528 6.46 3.00 6.84
CA LEU A 528 6.46 2.17 5.64
C LEU A 528 6.86 3.02 4.43
N SER A 529 8.02 2.71 3.84
CA SER A 529 8.52 3.35 2.62
C SER A 529 8.90 2.35 1.52
N ALA A 530 8.82 1.05 1.82
CA ALA A 530 9.10 -0.06 0.92
C ALA A 530 8.47 -1.34 1.51
N SER A 531 8.31 -2.37 0.67
CA SER A 531 7.87 -3.68 1.17
C SER A 531 8.84 -4.22 2.22
N THR A 532 8.32 -4.56 3.39
CA THR A 532 9.14 -4.86 4.57
C THR A 532 8.63 -6.07 5.33
N GLU A 533 9.56 -6.89 5.81
CA GLU A 533 9.30 -7.92 6.82
C GLU A 533 9.61 -7.39 8.22
N LEU A 534 8.67 -7.57 9.16
CA LEU A 534 8.78 -7.09 10.53
C LEU A 534 8.51 -8.21 11.53
N SER A 535 9.45 -8.45 12.45
CA SER A 535 9.25 -9.38 13.57
C SER A 535 8.80 -8.66 14.84
N LEU A 536 7.75 -9.17 15.47
CA LEU A 536 7.23 -8.72 16.76
C LEU A 536 7.27 -9.87 17.77
N GLU A 537 8.17 -9.75 18.74
CA GLU A 537 8.35 -10.77 19.78
C GLU A 537 7.50 -10.41 21.01
N LEU A 538 6.58 -11.28 21.38
CA LEU A 538 5.79 -11.19 22.60
C LEU A 538 6.53 -11.97 23.69
N LEU A 539 7.09 -11.23 24.64
CA LEU A 539 7.97 -11.79 25.66
C LEU A 539 7.37 -11.60 27.05
N LEU A 540 7.48 -12.66 27.84
CA LEU A 540 7.27 -12.67 29.26
C LEU A 540 8.59 -12.34 29.97
N ARG A 541 8.47 -11.60 31.07
CA ARG A 541 9.56 -11.14 31.91
C ARG A 541 9.36 -11.56 33.35
N SER A 542 10.43 -11.49 34.11
CA SER A 542 10.49 -11.72 35.55
C SER A 542 10.95 -10.46 36.27
N LEU A 543 10.39 -10.23 37.44
CA LEU A 543 10.79 -9.19 38.37
C LEU A 543 11.21 -9.84 39.69
N ASP A 544 12.48 -9.75 40.01
CA ASP A 544 13.03 -10.20 41.30
C ASP A 544 13.18 -9.00 42.24
N VAL A 545 12.72 -9.17 43.48
CA VAL A 545 12.66 -8.08 44.46
C VAL A 545 13.21 -8.58 45.79
N ARG A 546 14.23 -7.92 46.33
CA ARG A 546 14.73 -8.17 47.69
C ARG A 546 14.18 -7.15 48.66
N CYS A 547 13.26 -7.57 49.52
CA CYS A 547 12.65 -6.71 50.53
C CYS A 547 13.51 -6.68 51.80
N ILE A 548 13.82 -5.48 52.27
CA ILE A 548 14.56 -5.27 53.53
C ILE A 548 13.80 -4.33 54.47
N SER A 549 13.98 -4.48 55.77
CA SER A 549 13.55 -3.53 56.82
C SER A 549 14.46 -2.30 56.87
N GLY A 550 14.16 -1.35 57.75
CA GLY A 550 14.97 -0.15 57.92
C GLY A 550 16.34 -0.40 58.56
N ASP A 551 16.57 -1.58 59.15
CA ASP A 551 17.85 -2.07 59.67
C ASP A 551 18.66 -2.89 58.64
N GLU A 552 18.20 -2.92 57.38
CA GLU A 552 18.76 -3.68 56.27
C GLU A 552 18.67 -5.21 56.40
N GLU A 553 17.87 -5.73 57.35
CA GLU A 553 17.60 -7.16 57.47
C GLU A 553 16.59 -7.65 56.41
N PRO A 554 16.74 -8.89 55.90
CA PRO A 554 15.81 -9.45 54.92
C PRO A 554 14.45 -9.76 55.54
N LEU A 555 13.39 -9.21 54.97
CA LEU A 555 12.02 -9.44 55.47
C LEU A 555 11.36 -10.65 54.81
N GLU A 556 10.96 -11.65 55.60
CA GLU A 556 10.18 -12.81 55.15
C GLU A 556 8.67 -12.55 55.19
N GLY A 557 7.96 -12.78 54.09
CA GLY A 557 6.50 -12.70 54.03
C GLY A 557 5.93 -11.35 53.58
N VAL A 558 6.75 -10.46 53.03
CA VAL A 558 6.29 -9.22 52.38
C VAL A 558 5.46 -9.60 51.16
N TYR A 559 4.20 -9.15 51.12
CA TYR A 559 3.28 -9.44 50.02
C TYR A 559 3.43 -8.38 48.93
N LEU A 560 3.91 -8.77 47.77
CA LEU A 560 4.10 -7.93 46.60
C LEU A 560 2.92 -8.06 45.65
N GLU A 561 2.41 -6.92 45.17
CA GLU A 561 1.43 -6.82 44.09
C GLU A 561 2.02 -5.99 42.95
N LEU A 562 1.92 -6.50 41.72
CA LEU A 562 2.27 -5.76 40.51
C LEU A 562 0.98 -5.32 39.81
N ILE A 563 0.85 -4.02 39.56
CA ILE A 563 -0.38 -3.39 39.07
C ILE A 563 -0.14 -2.77 37.69
N ASP A 564 -1.02 -3.05 36.73
CA ASP A 564 -0.96 -2.47 35.37
C ASP A 564 -1.52 -1.04 35.30
N ALA A 565 -1.41 -0.40 34.13
CA ALA A 565 -1.91 0.96 33.88
C ALA A 565 -3.44 1.09 34.05
N GLU A 566 -4.20 -0.01 33.93
CA GLU A 566 -5.63 -0.04 34.17
C GLU A 566 -5.99 -0.27 35.64
N GLY A 567 -5.00 -0.37 36.53
CA GLY A 567 -5.18 -0.57 37.97
C GLY A 567 -5.49 -2.02 38.36
N ARG A 568 -5.25 -3.00 37.49
CA ARG A 568 -5.46 -4.42 37.76
C ARG A 568 -4.18 -5.05 38.30
N CYS A 569 -4.32 -5.93 39.29
CA CYS A 569 -3.22 -6.75 39.77
C CYS A 569 -2.91 -7.86 38.75
N VAL A 570 -1.69 -7.85 38.18
CA VAL A 570 -1.26 -8.79 37.13
C VAL A 570 -0.39 -9.93 37.66
N ALA A 571 0.31 -9.71 38.78
CA ALA A 571 1.15 -10.70 39.43
C ALA A 571 1.29 -10.41 40.92
N THR A 572 1.49 -11.46 41.72
CA THR A 572 1.67 -11.36 43.17
C THR A 572 2.76 -12.34 43.62
N ALA A 573 3.53 -11.97 44.64
CA ALA A 573 4.54 -12.84 45.24
C ALA A 573 4.68 -12.53 46.73
N SER A 574 5.28 -13.46 47.49
CA SER A 574 5.67 -13.22 48.88
C SER A 574 7.18 -13.41 49.02
N SER A 575 7.85 -12.55 49.77
CA SER A 575 9.29 -12.69 50.03
C SER A 575 9.58 -13.93 50.87
N ALA A 576 10.63 -14.66 50.51
CA ALA A 576 11.15 -15.80 51.26
C ALA A 576 12.03 -15.34 52.44
N SER A 577 12.56 -16.29 53.21
CA SER A 577 13.39 -16.05 54.40
C SER A 577 14.68 -15.26 54.15
N ASN A 578 15.08 -15.10 52.89
CA ASN A 578 16.23 -14.28 52.47
C ASN A 578 15.82 -12.91 51.91
N GLY A 579 14.54 -12.52 52.06
CA GLY A 579 13.98 -11.26 51.58
C GLY A 579 13.57 -11.27 50.11
N TRP A 580 13.91 -12.31 49.34
CA TRP A 580 13.66 -12.34 47.89
C TRP A 580 12.26 -12.84 47.52
N ALA A 581 11.65 -12.19 46.53
CA ALA A 581 10.42 -12.61 45.88
C ALA A 581 10.57 -12.49 44.35
N THR A 582 10.01 -13.44 43.62
CA THR A 582 10.02 -13.45 42.14
C THR A 582 8.61 -13.34 41.59
N LEU A 583 8.36 -12.30 40.79
CA LEU A 583 7.14 -12.11 40.00
C LEU A 583 7.44 -12.56 38.57
N ALA A 584 7.21 -13.84 38.28
CA ALA A 584 7.51 -14.44 36.97
C ALA A 584 6.34 -14.36 35.98
N ARG A 585 6.65 -14.51 34.69
CA ARG A 585 5.67 -14.62 33.58
C ARG A 585 4.78 -13.38 33.44
N VAL A 586 5.35 -12.20 33.65
CA VAL A 586 4.67 -10.92 33.47
C VAL A 586 4.87 -10.44 32.04
N VAL A 587 3.81 -9.94 31.40
CA VAL A 587 3.93 -9.37 30.04
C VAL A 587 4.86 -8.16 30.10
N ALA A 588 5.77 -8.01 29.14
CA ALA A 588 6.63 -6.82 29.11
C ALA A 588 5.80 -5.52 29.08
N GLY A 589 6.14 -4.56 29.94
CA GLY A 589 5.33 -3.33 30.09
C GLY A 589 5.67 -2.51 31.34
N ARG A 590 4.93 -1.42 31.55
CA ARG A 590 5.08 -0.55 32.72
C ARG A 590 4.05 -0.90 33.79
N TYR A 591 4.51 -0.94 35.03
CA TYR A 591 3.73 -1.37 36.19
C TYR A 591 4.01 -0.53 37.43
N THR A 592 3.11 -0.59 38.40
CA THR A 592 3.34 -0.14 39.77
C THR A 592 3.49 -1.36 40.67
N LEU A 593 4.67 -1.53 41.27
CA LEU A 593 4.93 -2.51 42.32
C LEU A 593 4.51 -1.93 43.67
N ARG A 594 3.72 -2.67 44.44
CA ARG A 594 3.37 -2.34 45.82
C ARG A 594 3.76 -3.47 46.76
N ALA A 595 4.36 -3.13 47.88
CA ALA A 595 4.73 -4.07 48.92
C ALA A 595 3.88 -3.85 50.17
N TYR A 596 3.36 -4.93 50.72
CA TYR A 596 2.49 -4.94 51.89
C TYR A 596 3.10 -5.77 53.01
N TRP A 597 3.16 -5.18 54.21
CA TRP A 597 3.54 -5.85 55.45
C TRP A 597 2.38 -5.77 56.44
N GLN A 598 1.93 -6.92 56.97
CA GLN A 598 0.77 -7.00 57.88
C GLN A 598 -0.51 -6.29 57.35
N GLY A 599 -0.68 -6.21 56.02
CA GLY A 599 -1.81 -5.54 55.37
C GLY A 599 -1.68 -4.02 55.23
N VAL A 600 -0.52 -3.44 55.54
CA VAL A 600 -0.18 -2.02 55.34
C VAL A 600 0.82 -1.89 54.20
N GLU A 601 0.64 -0.91 53.31
CA GLU A 601 1.58 -0.63 52.22
C GLU A 601 2.88 -0.03 52.80
N VAL A 602 4.00 -0.73 52.61
CA VAL A 602 5.32 -0.35 53.16
C VAL A 602 6.29 0.13 52.09
N ALA A 603 6.05 -0.18 50.81
CA ALA A 603 6.78 0.39 49.68
C ALA A 603 5.90 0.46 48.41
N SER A 604 6.21 1.40 47.52
CA SER A 604 5.61 1.51 46.19
C SER A 604 6.66 2.02 45.21
N SER A 605 6.74 1.41 44.03
CA SER A 605 7.72 1.77 42.99
C SER A 605 7.14 1.61 41.59
N GLU A 606 7.55 2.46 40.64
CA GLU A 606 7.25 2.27 39.21
C GLU A 606 8.31 1.35 38.58
N VAL A 607 7.87 0.38 37.77
CA VAL A 607 8.74 -0.62 37.15
C VAL A 607 8.46 -0.69 35.65
N ASP A 608 9.48 -0.46 34.82
CA ASP A 608 9.43 -0.66 33.36
C ASP A 608 10.05 -2.03 33.02
N LEU A 609 9.21 -3.07 32.98
CA LEU A 609 9.55 -4.46 32.69
C LEU A 609 9.73 -4.69 31.18
N ARG A 610 10.73 -4.03 30.58
CA ARG A 610 11.13 -4.32 29.18
C ARG A 610 11.97 -5.60 29.08
N ASP A 611 12.81 -5.79 30.10
CA ASP A 611 13.68 -6.94 30.32
C ASP A 611 13.41 -7.51 31.72
N ASP A 612 14.10 -8.59 32.08
CA ASP A 612 14.07 -9.06 33.47
C ASP A 612 14.68 -8.00 34.38
N VAL A 613 13.97 -7.66 35.46
CA VAL A 613 14.34 -6.57 36.37
C VAL A 613 14.65 -7.14 37.74
N ILE A 614 15.71 -6.64 38.36
CA ILE A 614 16.08 -6.94 39.75
C ILE A 614 16.01 -5.64 40.56
N ILE A 615 15.23 -5.64 41.63
CA ILE A 615 15.18 -4.56 42.64
C ILE A 615 15.87 -5.07 43.91
N ASP A 616 17.11 -4.64 44.13
CA ASP A 616 17.91 -4.99 45.32
C ASP A 616 18.62 -3.75 45.89
N PRO A 617 18.24 -3.24 47.08
CA PRO A 617 17.07 -3.62 47.86
C PRO A 617 15.80 -2.82 47.50
N LEU A 618 14.62 -3.37 47.81
CA LEU A 618 13.38 -2.63 47.99
C LEU A 618 13.24 -2.26 49.48
N PRO A 619 13.56 -1.02 49.89
CA PRO A 619 13.46 -0.59 51.28
C PRO A 619 11.99 -0.53 51.69
N CYS A 620 11.60 -1.40 52.62
CA CYS A 620 10.27 -1.42 53.20
C CYS A 620 10.26 -0.51 54.44
N ARG A 621 9.24 0.33 54.56
CA ARG A 621 8.97 1.06 55.81
C ARG A 621 8.48 0.09 56.88
N VAL A 622 9.39 -0.71 57.43
CA VAL A 622 9.17 -1.65 58.53
C VAL A 622 10.30 -1.37 59.51
N TYR A 623 9.92 -1.05 60.75
CA TYR A 623 10.83 -0.50 61.75
C TYR A 623 10.61 -1.12 63.12
N ASP A 624 11.68 -1.18 63.89
CA ASP A 624 11.68 -1.51 65.31
C ASP A 624 11.49 -0.23 66.14
N PHE A 625 10.75 -0.34 67.24
CA PHE A 625 10.63 0.77 68.18
C PHE A 625 10.47 0.28 69.61
N THR A 626 10.90 1.11 70.55
CA THR A 626 10.88 0.77 71.97
C THR A 626 9.95 1.72 72.73
N VAL A 627 9.08 1.17 73.57
CA VAL A 627 8.26 1.94 74.49
C VAL A 627 8.89 1.90 75.88
N HIS A 628 9.17 3.08 76.45
CA HIS A 628 9.73 3.23 77.79
C HIS A 628 8.71 3.86 78.73
N VAL A 629 8.20 3.08 79.67
CA VAL A 629 7.22 3.51 80.67
C VAL A 629 7.93 3.85 81.98
N VAL A 630 7.74 5.08 82.42
CA VAL A 630 8.44 5.66 83.58
C VAL A 630 7.50 6.41 84.51
N ASP A 631 7.92 6.57 85.76
CA ASP A 631 7.27 7.45 86.72
C ASP A 631 7.71 8.93 86.56
N GLU A 632 7.17 9.80 87.40
CA GLU A 632 7.47 11.23 87.44
C GLU A 632 8.96 11.56 87.74
N VAL A 633 9.73 10.58 88.24
CA VAL A 633 11.15 10.71 88.58
C VAL A 633 12.04 9.96 87.56
N ASN A 634 11.49 9.65 86.38
CA ASN A 634 12.13 8.92 85.28
C ASN A 634 12.55 7.48 85.63
N LYS A 635 12.00 6.88 86.69
CA LYS A 635 12.29 5.47 87.01
C LYS A 635 11.37 4.56 86.21
N GLY A 636 11.95 3.55 85.54
CA GLY A 636 11.20 2.54 84.80
C GLY A 636 10.20 1.80 85.68
N ILE A 637 8.96 1.70 85.20
CA ILE A 637 7.87 1.05 85.94
C ILE A 637 7.83 -0.42 85.53
N TYR A 638 8.14 -1.33 86.46
CA TYR A 638 7.97 -2.78 86.27
C TYR A 638 6.50 -3.17 86.29
N GLY A 639 6.09 -4.07 85.39
CA GLY A 639 4.73 -4.62 85.42
C GLY A 639 3.65 -3.71 84.80
N ALA A 640 4.02 -2.60 84.17
CA ALA A 640 3.06 -1.75 83.46
C ALA A 640 2.58 -2.45 82.19
N THR A 641 1.26 -2.52 81.99
CA THR A 641 0.67 -3.05 80.77
C THR A 641 0.70 -1.99 79.68
N VAL A 642 1.36 -2.27 78.56
CA VAL A 642 1.36 -1.42 77.37
C VAL A 642 0.55 -2.09 76.26
N LYS A 643 -0.37 -1.33 75.68
CA LYS A 643 -1.22 -1.74 74.57
C LYS A 643 -0.95 -0.84 73.37
N LEU A 644 -0.60 -1.46 72.25
CA LEU A 644 -0.39 -0.79 70.97
C LEU A 644 -1.65 -0.90 70.12
N PHE A 645 -2.10 0.22 69.56
CA PHE A 645 -3.28 0.29 68.71
C PHE A 645 -2.95 0.92 67.36
N TRP A 646 -3.58 0.42 66.31
CA TRP A 646 -3.70 1.17 65.07
C TRP A 646 -4.42 2.52 65.35
N PRO A 647 -4.27 3.57 64.52
CA PRO A 647 -4.98 4.88 64.67
C PRO A 647 -6.51 4.75 64.72
N ASN A 648 -6.91 3.57 64.29
CA ASN A 648 -8.20 3.08 64.00
C ASN A 648 -8.87 2.46 65.25
N GLY A 649 -8.11 2.27 66.34
CA GLY A 649 -8.57 1.71 67.61
C GLY A 649 -8.51 0.17 67.73
N THR A 650 -8.09 -0.55 66.69
CA THR A 650 -7.76 -1.98 66.77
C THR A 650 -6.51 -2.16 67.60
N LEU A 651 -6.62 -2.96 68.66
CA LEU A 651 -5.48 -3.45 69.43
C LEU A 651 -4.60 -4.35 68.52
N ILE A 652 -3.33 -3.99 68.40
CA ILE A 652 -2.29 -4.77 67.70
C ILE A 652 -1.70 -5.80 68.66
N THR A 653 -1.13 -5.32 69.77
CA THR A 653 -0.50 -6.18 70.79
C THR A 653 -0.63 -5.58 72.19
N SER A 654 -0.42 -6.42 73.21
CA SER A 654 -0.41 -6.05 74.62
C SER A 654 0.76 -6.76 75.31
N ALA A 655 1.66 -6.00 75.92
CA ALA A 655 2.83 -6.51 76.63
C ALA A 655 2.94 -5.86 78.01
N VAL A 656 3.81 -6.43 78.85
CA VAL A 656 4.06 -5.94 80.21
C VAL A 656 5.52 -5.54 80.32
N THR A 657 5.81 -4.38 80.90
CA THR A 657 7.17 -3.84 81.00
C THR A 657 8.06 -4.67 81.93
N GLY A 658 9.31 -4.87 81.50
CA GLY A 658 10.37 -5.50 82.30
C GLY A 658 10.90 -4.59 83.42
N ALA A 659 11.95 -5.04 84.14
CA ALA A 659 12.47 -4.36 85.34
C ALA A 659 12.97 -2.92 85.09
N GLY A 660 13.28 -2.59 83.83
CA GLY A 660 13.68 -1.25 83.39
C GLY A 660 12.56 -0.40 82.78
N GLY A 661 11.31 -0.87 82.71
CA GLY A 661 10.19 -0.12 82.13
C GLY A 661 10.05 -0.19 80.60
N TYR A 662 10.87 -0.99 79.91
CA TYR A 662 10.90 -1.07 78.44
C TYR A 662 10.08 -2.23 77.87
N ILE A 663 9.56 -2.01 76.65
CA ILE A 663 9.01 -3.03 75.74
C ILE A 663 9.54 -2.72 74.34
N ARG A 664 10.12 -3.72 73.68
CA ARG A 664 10.55 -3.65 72.27
C ARG A 664 9.42 -4.18 71.37
N CYS A 665 9.16 -3.48 70.27
CA CYS A 665 8.22 -3.87 69.24
C CYS A 665 9.01 -4.01 67.92
N ASP A 666 9.16 -5.25 67.46
CA ASP A 666 9.95 -5.58 66.28
C ASP A 666 9.08 -5.64 65.02
N ASP A 667 9.67 -5.35 63.86
CA ASP A 667 9.08 -5.49 62.52
C ASP A 667 7.73 -4.80 62.34
N MET A 668 7.61 -3.56 62.81
CA MET A 668 6.34 -2.83 62.80
C MET A 668 6.21 -1.99 61.52
N PRO A 669 5.09 -2.05 60.78
CA PRO A 669 4.89 -1.19 59.61
C PRO A 669 5.06 0.30 59.95
N GLY A 670 5.75 1.07 59.13
CA GLY A 670 5.86 2.51 59.27
C GLY A 670 4.48 3.17 59.18
N GLY A 671 4.22 4.14 60.06
CA GLY A 671 2.95 4.83 60.14
C GLY A 671 2.53 5.20 61.56
N THR A 672 1.30 5.65 61.71
CA THR A 672 0.81 6.16 62.99
C THR A 672 0.35 5.04 63.93
N TYR A 673 0.69 5.14 65.21
CA TYR A 673 0.27 4.24 66.28
C TYR A 673 -0.24 5.00 67.51
N ILE A 674 -1.16 4.40 68.26
CA ILE A 674 -1.60 4.88 69.57
C ILE A 674 -1.12 3.90 70.63
N ILE A 675 -0.32 4.36 71.58
CA ILE A 675 0.23 3.54 72.66
C ILE A 675 -0.44 3.94 73.96
N LYS A 676 -1.00 2.97 74.69
CA LYS A 676 -1.59 3.17 76.01
C LYS A 676 -0.82 2.35 77.04
N ALA A 677 -0.20 3.00 78.00
CA ALA A 677 0.42 2.35 79.15
C ALA A 677 -0.50 2.47 80.37
N SER A 678 -0.60 1.42 81.17
CA SER A 678 -1.34 1.42 82.42
C SER A 678 -0.64 0.61 83.50
N SER A 679 -0.53 1.15 84.71
CA SER A 679 -0.06 0.43 85.90
C SER A 679 -0.97 0.78 87.07
N TRP A 680 -1.58 -0.22 87.70
CA TRP A 680 -2.61 -0.06 88.74
C TRP A 680 -3.76 0.88 88.29
N THR A 681 -3.84 2.09 88.86
CA THR A 681 -4.86 3.10 88.54
C THR A 681 -4.38 4.20 87.58
N PHE A 682 -3.10 4.19 87.19
CA PHE A 682 -2.50 5.23 86.35
C PHE A 682 -2.49 4.82 84.89
N THR A 683 -2.77 5.76 83.99
CA THR A 683 -2.75 5.55 82.55
C THR A 683 -2.08 6.71 81.83
N ALA A 684 -1.28 6.41 80.80
CA ALA A 684 -0.73 7.39 79.87
C ALA A 684 -1.02 6.94 78.44
N GLU A 685 -1.25 7.89 77.54
CA GLU A 685 -1.50 7.65 76.13
C GLU A 685 -0.63 8.59 75.30
N ALA A 686 -0.02 8.06 74.24
CA ALA A 686 0.69 8.83 73.23
C ALA A 686 0.27 8.36 71.83
N GLU A 687 0.21 9.31 70.90
CA GLU A 687 0.11 9.05 69.47
C GLU A 687 1.50 9.28 68.88
N ILE A 688 2.01 8.31 68.13
CA ILE A 688 3.33 8.37 67.49
C ILE A 688 3.20 8.15 65.99
N GLU A 689 4.13 8.70 65.23
CA GLU A 689 4.38 8.31 63.85
C GLU A 689 5.72 7.57 63.83
N LEU A 690 5.68 6.28 63.47
CA LEU A 690 6.87 5.44 63.33
C LEU A 690 7.44 5.64 61.93
N ASN A 691 8.59 6.31 61.84
CA ASN A 691 9.21 6.69 60.57
C ASN A 691 10.73 6.42 60.51
N SER A 692 11.30 5.89 61.58
CA SER A 692 12.71 5.50 61.66
C SER A 692 12.90 4.27 62.53
N GLU A 693 14.00 3.56 62.32
CA GLU A 693 14.44 2.46 63.18
C GLU A 693 14.76 2.91 64.60
N ASP A 694 14.66 1.96 65.53
CA ASP A 694 14.97 2.07 66.96
C ASP A 694 14.33 3.29 67.65
N GLN A 695 13.17 3.73 67.17
CA GLN A 695 12.50 4.92 67.68
C GLN A 695 12.07 4.70 69.15
N GLU A 696 12.54 5.54 70.08
CA GLU A 696 12.14 5.42 71.50
C GLU A 696 10.93 6.32 71.80
N VAL A 697 9.90 5.72 72.39
CA VAL A 697 8.68 6.40 72.81
C VAL A 697 8.55 6.34 74.31
N ARG A 698 8.68 7.51 74.94
CA ARG A 698 8.62 7.64 76.38
C ARG A 698 7.20 7.98 76.87
N LEU A 699 6.66 7.16 77.77
CA LEU A 699 5.36 7.36 78.42
C LEU A 699 5.52 7.57 79.93
N VAL A 700 5.15 8.75 80.41
CA VAL A 700 5.22 9.09 81.84
C VAL A 700 3.86 8.84 82.50
N LEU A 701 3.80 7.92 83.47
CA LEU A 701 2.60 7.71 84.29
C LEU A 701 2.60 8.71 85.45
N THR A 702 1.83 9.79 85.31
CA THR A 702 1.65 10.81 86.36
C THR A 702 0.53 10.42 87.33
N SER A 703 0.78 10.61 88.62
CA SER A 703 -0.26 10.58 89.65
C SER A 703 -1.15 11.82 89.53
N PRO A 704 -2.49 11.76 89.76
CA PRO A 704 -3.26 12.98 89.96
C PRO A 704 -2.74 13.65 91.24
N ILE A 705 -2.00 14.75 91.09
CA ILE A 705 -1.29 15.43 92.17
C ILE A 705 -2.23 15.73 93.37
N PRO A 706 -1.80 15.46 94.62
CA PRO A 706 -2.46 15.96 95.82
C PRO A 706 -2.33 17.48 95.89
N VAL A 707 -3.45 18.18 96.04
CA VAL A 707 -3.53 19.64 96.13
C VAL A 707 -2.49 20.20 97.13
N PRO A 708 -1.65 21.19 96.75
CA PRO A 708 -0.68 21.77 97.67
C PRO A 708 -1.37 22.56 98.78
N LEU A 709 -0.84 22.43 100.00
CA LEU A 709 -1.36 22.95 101.28
C LEU A 709 -1.47 24.50 101.40
N SER A 710 -1.34 25.24 100.30
CA SER A 710 -1.19 26.71 100.30
C SER A 710 -2.46 27.51 99.97
N TYR A 711 -3.64 26.89 99.84
CA TYR A 711 -4.88 27.58 99.50
C TYR A 711 -6.10 27.21 100.37
N MET A 712 -5.97 27.40 101.68
CA MET A 712 -7.08 27.76 102.59
C MET A 712 -6.75 29.14 103.17
N PRO A 713 -7.64 30.15 103.29
CA PRO A 713 -9.12 30.14 103.20
C PRO A 713 -9.76 31.34 102.40
N VAL A 714 -11.03 31.19 101.97
CA VAL A 714 -12.17 32.13 102.11
C VAL A 714 -13.32 31.74 101.14
N PHE A 715 -14.43 31.31 101.75
CA PHE A 715 -15.85 31.35 101.33
C PHE A 715 -16.27 30.72 99.99
N ILE A 716 -16.99 29.59 100.01
CA ILE A 716 -18.47 29.51 100.09
C ILE A 716 -19.16 30.45 99.08
N ALA A 717 -19.69 29.89 97.99
CA ALA A 717 -21.10 30.03 97.59
C ALA A 717 -21.36 29.47 96.17
N GLY A 718 -22.42 28.68 96.05
CA GLY A 718 -23.30 28.66 94.88
C GLY A 718 -22.76 27.94 93.63
N VAL A 719 -23.03 26.64 93.42
CA VAL A 719 -24.29 26.15 92.84
C VAL A 719 -24.53 26.67 91.42
N LEU A 720 -24.46 25.72 90.47
CA LEU A 720 -25.16 25.63 89.19
C LEU A 720 -25.16 26.86 88.25
N ALA A 721 -24.60 26.65 87.06
CA ALA A 721 -25.31 26.89 85.78
C ALA A 721 -24.55 26.14 84.69
N LEU A 722 -25.16 25.13 84.06
CA LEU A 722 -26.03 25.29 82.88
C LEU A 722 -25.27 25.92 81.72
N THR A 723 -24.68 25.10 80.85
CA THR A 723 -25.29 24.56 79.62
C THR A 723 -25.36 25.56 78.46
N VAL A 724 -25.11 24.98 77.27
CA VAL A 724 -25.51 25.44 75.94
C VAL A 724 -24.56 26.43 75.27
N GLY A 725 -24.25 26.12 74.01
CA GLY A 725 -23.70 27.07 73.05
C GLY A 725 -22.62 26.45 72.20
N SER A 726 -22.91 25.35 71.50
CA SER A 726 -23.17 25.38 70.06
C SER A 726 -21.92 25.71 69.25
N GLY A 727 -21.35 24.79 68.47
CA GLY A 727 -22.08 23.84 67.64
C GLY A 727 -21.64 24.01 66.19
N LEU A 728 -20.32 23.92 65.95
CA LEU A 728 -19.73 23.87 64.61
C LEU A 728 -18.60 22.83 64.53
N GLY A 729 -17.79 22.62 65.59
CA GLY A 729 -16.75 21.57 65.60
C GLY A 729 -17.28 20.14 65.77
N TRP A 730 -18.45 19.96 66.40
CA TRP A 730 -19.06 18.65 66.65
C TRP A 730 -19.55 17.95 65.36
N ARG A 731 -19.63 18.69 64.25
CA ARG A 731 -19.92 18.18 62.90
C ARG A 731 -18.68 17.61 62.18
N TYR A 732 -17.46 17.93 62.62
CA TYR A 732 -16.22 17.45 61.99
C TYR A 732 -15.55 16.31 62.77
N TRP A 733 -15.75 16.25 64.09
CA TRP A 733 -15.02 15.34 64.98
C TRP A 733 -15.58 13.90 65.06
N ARG A 734 -16.84 13.64 64.66
CA ARG A 734 -17.41 12.27 64.63
C ARG A 734 -17.25 11.53 63.30
N ALA A 735 -16.61 12.13 62.30
CA ALA A 735 -16.30 11.47 61.04
C ALA A 735 -14.92 10.77 61.06
N THR A 736 -14.09 11.01 62.08
CA THR A 736 -12.67 10.63 62.02
C THR A 736 -12.12 9.80 63.17
N LYS A 737 -12.92 9.40 64.18
CA LYS A 737 -12.46 8.37 65.13
C LYS A 737 -13.50 7.28 65.35
N LEU A 738 -13.50 6.31 64.43
CA LEU A 738 -13.68 4.87 64.69
C LEU A 738 -13.19 4.07 63.48
N LYS A 739 -12.20 3.19 63.66
CA LYS A 739 -12.26 1.84 63.06
C LYS A 739 -12.42 0.84 64.25
N PRO A 740 -12.10 -0.45 64.12
CA PRO A 740 -12.96 -1.51 63.68
C PRO A 740 -13.23 -2.55 64.78
N LYS A 741 -13.14 -2.20 66.08
CA LYS A 741 -13.69 -3.06 67.16
C LYS A 741 -14.97 -2.55 67.80
N ALA A 742 -15.39 -1.29 67.59
CA ALA A 742 -16.81 -0.91 67.57
C ALA A 742 -17.48 -1.22 66.21
N ARG A 743 -16.71 -1.80 65.27
CA ARG A 743 -17.27 -2.57 64.15
C ARG A 743 -17.61 -4.00 64.57
N GLU A 744 -17.06 -4.55 65.68
CA GLU A 744 -17.29 -5.94 66.10
C GLU A 744 -17.84 -6.17 67.55
N GLU A 745 -17.65 -5.28 68.52
CA GLU A 745 -18.33 -5.33 69.83
C GLU A 745 -19.74 -4.74 69.79
N MET A 746 -20.03 -3.81 68.87
CA MET A 746 -21.42 -3.44 68.54
C MET A 746 -22.16 -4.58 67.80
N LEU A 747 -21.39 -5.56 67.29
CA LEU A 747 -21.91 -6.82 66.76
C LEU A 747 -22.05 -7.93 67.81
N ARG A 748 -21.69 -7.73 69.09
CA ARG A 748 -21.76 -8.85 70.05
C ARG A 748 -22.90 -8.90 71.04
N ILE A 749 -23.56 -7.82 71.46
CA ILE A 749 -24.78 -7.96 72.29
C ILE A 749 -25.60 -6.65 72.16
N ILE A 750 -26.78 -6.54 71.53
CA ILE A 750 -27.96 -7.42 71.57
C ILE A 750 -28.23 -7.87 73.01
N PRO A 751 -28.31 -6.96 74.00
CA PRO A 751 -29.64 -6.43 74.30
C PRO A 751 -29.55 -5.06 75.01
N GLU A 752 -30.14 -3.97 74.49
CA GLU A 752 -31.46 -3.60 75.01
C GLU A 752 -32.27 -2.67 74.08
N ARG A 753 -31.87 -2.49 72.81
CA ARG A 753 -32.72 -1.82 71.80
C ARG A 753 -32.68 -2.58 70.47
N GLY A 754 -33.79 -3.29 70.19
CA GLY A 754 -33.86 -4.48 69.34
C GLY A 754 -33.79 -4.26 67.83
N TRP A 755 -33.09 -5.19 67.16
CA TRP A 755 -33.06 -5.36 65.70
C TRP A 755 -34.18 -6.32 65.25
N VAL A 756 -34.79 -6.04 64.11
CA VAL A 756 -35.75 -6.94 63.47
C VAL A 756 -35.08 -7.67 62.30
N ASN A 757 -35.02 -9.00 62.37
CA ASN A 757 -34.52 -9.86 61.29
C ASN A 757 -35.70 -10.31 60.40
N LEU A 758 -35.72 -9.87 59.14
CA LEU A 758 -36.80 -10.18 58.18
C LEU A 758 -36.98 -11.69 57.93
N LYS A 759 -35.90 -12.49 57.95
CA LYS A 759 -36.00 -13.96 57.88
C LYS A 759 -36.68 -14.55 59.10
N ARG A 760 -36.44 -13.99 60.29
CA ARG A 760 -37.07 -14.42 61.54
C ARG A 760 -38.56 -14.02 61.58
N LEU A 761 -38.91 -12.84 61.07
CA LEU A 761 -40.30 -12.37 60.98
C LEU A 761 -41.11 -13.10 59.89
N SER A 762 -40.48 -13.53 58.79
CA SER A 762 -41.12 -14.40 57.79
C SER A 762 -41.38 -15.83 58.30
N LYS A 763 -40.67 -16.27 59.35
CA LYS A 763 -40.91 -17.56 60.02
C LYS A 763 -42.01 -17.49 61.10
N GLU A 764 -42.28 -16.30 61.63
CA GLU A 764 -43.31 -16.03 62.65
C GLU A 764 -44.57 -15.37 62.07
N SER A 765 -44.62 -15.14 60.76
CA SER A 765 -45.77 -14.62 60.02
C SER A 765 -46.04 -15.44 58.77
N VAL A 766 -47.24 -15.31 58.19
CA VAL A 766 -47.63 -16.04 56.97
C VAL A 766 -46.98 -15.43 55.70
N LEU A 767 -46.32 -14.27 55.82
CA LEU A 767 -45.80 -13.48 54.71
C LEU A 767 -44.34 -13.82 54.40
N SER A 768 -44.01 -13.96 53.11
CA SER A 768 -42.65 -14.21 52.64
C SER A 768 -41.74 -12.99 52.86
N GLU A 769 -40.43 -13.23 52.97
CA GLU A 769 -39.42 -12.18 53.16
C GLU A 769 -39.50 -11.06 52.09
N LYS A 770 -39.99 -11.40 50.89
CA LYS A 770 -40.18 -10.47 49.76
C LYS A 770 -41.43 -9.61 49.94
N GLU A 771 -42.51 -10.14 50.52
CA GLU A 771 -43.77 -9.41 50.77
C GLU A 771 -43.65 -8.44 51.94
N ILE A 772 -42.99 -8.87 53.03
CA ILE A 772 -42.71 -8.00 54.18
C ILE A 772 -41.87 -6.80 53.74
N ARG A 773 -40.90 -7.03 52.84
CA ARG A 773 -40.08 -5.97 52.25
C ARG A 773 -40.90 -4.95 51.47
N ARG A 774 -41.86 -5.42 50.66
CA ARG A 774 -42.71 -4.55 49.82
C ARG A 774 -43.64 -3.66 50.65
N LEU A 775 -44.18 -4.19 51.75
CA LEU A 775 -45.02 -3.43 52.69
C LEU A 775 -44.23 -2.33 53.41
N ILE A 776 -42.99 -2.63 53.80
CA ILE A 776 -42.10 -1.65 54.45
C ILE A 776 -41.67 -0.56 53.46
N GLU A 777 -41.35 -0.91 52.21
CA GLU A 777 -41.05 0.06 51.15
C GLU A 777 -42.26 0.97 50.88
N LYS A 778 -43.48 0.42 50.85
CA LYS A 778 -44.72 1.19 50.67
C LYS A 778 -45.01 2.14 51.84
N ALA A 779 -44.86 1.69 53.09
CA ALA A 779 -45.09 2.54 54.26
C ALA A 779 -44.06 3.68 54.41
N LEU A 780 -42.84 3.47 53.91
CA LEU A 780 -41.81 4.51 53.82
C LEU A 780 -42.09 5.52 52.70
N ALA A 781 -42.66 5.07 51.57
CA ALA A 781 -43.10 5.96 50.50
C ALA A 781 -44.33 6.80 50.91
N GLU A 782 -45.24 6.25 51.73
CA GLU A 782 -46.43 6.94 52.24
C GLU A 782 -46.15 7.89 53.42
N GLY A 783 -44.88 8.05 53.82
CA GLY A 783 -44.45 9.06 54.81
C GLY A 783 -44.94 8.80 56.24
N VAL A 784 -45.44 7.59 56.52
CA VAL A 784 -46.04 7.20 57.81
C VAL A 784 -44.98 7.10 58.92
N PHE A 785 -43.69 6.95 58.57
CA PHE A 785 -42.54 7.09 59.48
C PHE A 785 -41.35 7.75 58.77
N GLN A 786 -40.54 8.50 59.54
CA GLN A 786 -39.25 9.00 59.07
C GLN A 786 -38.15 7.96 59.33
N GLY A 787 -37.60 7.37 58.26
CA GLY A 787 -36.48 6.44 58.29
C GLY A 787 -35.93 6.18 56.89
N TYR A 788 -34.66 5.80 56.76
CA TYR A 788 -33.94 5.66 55.48
C TYR A 788 -33.55 4.20 55.19
N PHE A 789 -33.63 3.76 53.93
CA PHE A 789 -33.14 2.44 53.49
C PHE A 789 -31.70 2.54 52.96
N GLY A 790 -30.76 1.81 53.60
CA GLY A 790 -29.39 1.62 53.11
C GLY A 790 -29.19 0.25 52.43
N LYS A 791 -28.25 0.15 51.48
CA LYS A 791 -27.98 -1.01 50.59
C LYS A 791 -27.72 -2.38 51.27
N ASN A 792 -27.65 -2.48 52.60
CA ASN A 792 -27.25 -3.69 53.35
C ASN A 792 -28.33 -4.34 54.25
N LYS A 793 -29.60 -4.37 53.81
CA LYS A 793 -30.69 -5.20 54.40
C LYS A 793 -30.88 -5.10 55.94
N LYS A 794 -30.77 -3.90 56.52
CA LYS A 794 -31.20 -3.64 57.92
C LYS A 794 -31.93 -2.30 57.98
N SER A 795 -33.16 -2.28 58.47
CA SER A 795 -34.00 -1.09 58.64
C SER A 795 -34.16 -0.72 60.12
N PHE A 796 -34.32 0.58 60.41
CA PHE A 796 -34.57 1.13 61.75
C PHE A 796 -36.08 1.37 61.92
N ILE A 797 -36.78 0.50 62.65
CA ILE A 797 -38.17 0.69 63.13
C ILE A 797 -38.24 0.07 64.53
N THR A 798 -38.81 0.76 65.52
CA THR A 798 -39.03 0.16 66.85
C THR A 798 -40.04 -1.00 66.74
N VAL A 799 -39.86 -2.08 67.51
CA VAL A 799 -40.74 -3.26 67.46
C VAL A 799 -42.21 -2.88 67.75
N GLU A 800 -42.46 -1.89 68.62
CA GLU A 800 -43.81 -1.31 68.80
C GLU A 800 -44.36 -0.67 67.52
N ALA A 801 -43.59 0.17 66.82
CA ALA A 801 -44.02 0.87 65.62
C ALA A 801 -44.31 -0.12 64.46
N LEU A 802 -43.48 -1.15 64.30
CA LEU A 802 -43.70 -2.21 63.31
C LEU A 802 -44.93 -3.07 63.64
N ARG A 803 -45.15 -3.41 64.92
CA ARG A 803 -46.35 -4.15 65.38
C ARG A 803 -47.64 -3.35 65.24
N GLN A 804 -47.58 -2.03 65.33
CA GLN A 804 -48.73 -1.14 65.15
C GLN A 804 -49.05 -0.94 63.65
N MET A 805 -48.02 -0.87 62.81
CA MET A 805 -48.14 -0.82 61.36
C MET A 805 -48.65 -2.15 60.77
N LEU A 806 -48.09 -3.29 61.18
CA LEU A 806 -48.59 -4.62 60.78
C LEU A 806 -50.04 -4.85 61.23
N ARG A 807 -50.46 -4.35 62.40
CA ARG A 807 -51.88 -4.40 62.83
C ARG A 807 -52.80 -3.50 61.98
N ASN A 808 -52.32 -2.34 61.53
CA ASN A 808 -53.09 -1.41 60.70
C ASN A 808 -53.12 -1.84 59.21
N GLU A 809 -52.04 -2.44 58.69
CA GLU A 809 -51.95 -3.08 57.37
C GLU A 809 -52.75 -4.39 57.34
N LEU A 810 -52.68 -5.26 58.34
CA LEU A 810 -53.57 -6.44 58.44
C LEU A 810 -55.04 -6.04 58.53
N ARG A 811 -55.39 -4.92 59.17
CA ARG A 811 -56.77 -4.37 59.15
C ARG A 811 -57.16 -3.77 57.79
N ARG A 812 -56.22 -3.28 56.99
CA ARG A 812 -56.46 -2.79 55.60
C ARG A 812 -56.49 -3.93 54.57
N ALA A 813 -55.72 -5.00 54.78
CA ALA A 813 -55.67 -6.20 53.94
C ALA A 813 -56.76 -7.24 54.27
N LEU A 814 -57.31 -7.24 55.48
CA LEU A 814 -58.55 -7.97 55.85
C LEU A 814 -59.81 -7.09 55.75
N GLY A 815 -59.69 -5.96 55.03
CA GLY A 815 -60.74 -4.97 54.85
C GLY A 815 -60.91 -4.48 53.41
N ARG A 816 -60.30 -5.17 52.43
CA ARG A 816 -60.67 -5.24 51.00
C ARG A 816 -59.92 -6.36 50.31
#